data_AF-E9GTJ2-F1
#
_entry.id   AF-E9GTJ2-F1
#
_cell.length_a   1.000
_cell.length_b   1.000
_cell.length_c   1.000
_cell.angle_alpha   90.00
_cell.angle_beta   90.00
_cell.angle_gamma   90.00
#
_symmetry.space_group_name_H-M   'P 1'
#
loop_
_entity.id
_entity.type
_entity.pdbx_description
1 polymer ?
#
loop_
_entity_poly.entity_id
_entity_poly.type
_entity_poly.pdbx_seq_one_letter_code
_entity_poly.pdbx_strand_id
1 'polypeptide(L)'
;MADKNLNSKARMASSTNNDTIKKLIYSASILVKQLDSAVAKARACRDLFTPDIIELRSQLSYLCVKSMGADPIQCRRRAEELLWKKCYYDVITSTKINGKKSPLTSMEKLFIGYHIESGIVKFTELMQDVCQKLKNVDPATKLTLHVLPLLEVKILDCETQKESKEELMESVQKILVWLGDLSRYRNDLEISNSLITAERFYHQAVLVNPSIGLPYNQLGTLTSHDPSRGCESIFYYIRSMKALKIFPGAEPNLKALLVRLAMNEDKLISAFSQLLPKLVFVGKEENTFEVSQVALSEIHKRLCSSEKESFNQLLDLAACVVMCTVTPASSNHNPTAAIAFCCSLFAHVLSKFQDIFHLSSGNADQRNGNNADKEKEPVSGSKEEADEDELSDEEEEETKRAKLRRRKIGSGSSDQEFSEEEIFLESNSEQDSEEEEEVLSDSGFHSAEAKLEPLIEIPSEAVSLLPIFKLLTDWLQANVQVVQVSNQSIRKMWATLATILNVFKRCQKEDVDQYQKVPLEEDWKLYGLDSLSLFHAQIDFESVPAPSNISILNSIRIERILQFGNWLVSQGNEKSFRLENGIYMCPSEATKDESQELGMKADLMMRNMAHLWLKSEVQELERRLSPQLKRKKKTNFDLSTLSYVYLVPDVSALSDFTHLIKQVIKSQKLIVVVPDIVISEIDQLKRESACVRECIRWLETCFRTGNRFIRAQRQNEHQVIPLLTYPKRKDKANWTLFQILECCCYLDTNQRNVYKTSQNSPIVLFLSGNTAEDTDQQTRGICNSIGVEFKTANSLMKKSKTKKR
;
A
#
# COMPACT_ATOMS: atom_id res chain seq x y z
N MET A 1 61.99 -26.19 38.40
CA MET A 1 62.39 -26.39 36.98
C MET A 1 61.22 -26.76 36.06
N ALA A 2 60.18 -27.46 36.56
CA ALA A 2 59.05 -27.90 35.74
C ALA A 2 58.38 -26.80 34.89
N ASP A 3 58.18 -25.61 35.46
CA ASP A 3 57.40 -24.50 34.86
C ASP A 3 58.07 -23.90 33.62
N LYS A 4 59.41 -23.95 33.55
CA LYS A 4 60.17 -23.58 32.35
C LYS A 4 60.01 -24.61 31.23
N ASN A 5 59.82 -25.89 31.57
CA ASN A 5 59.55 -26.96 30.59
C ASN A 5 58.09 -27.00 30.12
N LEU A 6 57.13 -26.57 30.95
CA LEU A 6 55.74 -26.34 30.51
C LEU A 6 55.67 -25.17 29.52
N ASN A 7 56.29 -24.02 29.85
CA ASN A 7 56.32 -22.87 28.96
C ASN A 7 57.11 -23.11 27.66
N SER A 8 58.20 -23.89 27.69
CA SER A 8 58.93 -24.24 26.46
C SER A 8 58.11 -25.19 25.57
N LYS A 9 57.48 -26.23 26.14
CA LYS A 9 56.57 -27.12 25.39
C LYS A 9 55.39 -26.37 24.77
N ALA A 10 54.75 -25.47 25.51
CA ALA A 10 53.65 -24.65 25.01
C ALA A 10 54.09 -23.75 23.83
N ARG A 11 55.26 -23.09 23.94
CA ARG A 11 55.83 -22.27 22.86
C ARG A 11 56.26 -23.10 21.64
N MET A 12 56.79 -24.30 21.85
CA MET A 12 57.11 -25.20 20.74
C MET A 12 55.83 -25.66 20.03
N ALA A 13 54.80 -26.07 20.76
CA ALA A 13 53.51 -26.47 20.19
C ALA A 13 52.84 -25.35 19.37
N SER A 14 52.83 -24.12 19.87
CA SER A 14 52.30 -22.98 19.11
C SER A 14 53.13 -22.66 17.86
N SER A 15 54.46 -22.85 17.91
CA SER A 15 55.32 -22.70 16.72
C SER A 15 55.06 -23.77 15.66
N THR A 16 54.86 -25.04 16.05
CA THR A 16 54.58 -26.13 15.11
C THR A 16 53.18 -26.05 14.50
N ASN A 17 52.18 -25.54 15.24
CA ASN A 17 50.87 -25.19 14.66
C ASN A 17 51.03 -24.10 13.61
N ASN A 18 51.68 -22.98 13.96
CA ASN A 18 51.88 -21.86 13.04
C ASN A 18 52.58 -22.26 11.74
N ASP A 19 53.62 -23.10 11.79
CA ASP A 19 54.32 -23.57 10.59
C ASP A 19 53.53 -24.63 9.80
N THR A 20 52.68 -25.41 10.45
CA THR A 20 51.71 -26.30 9.77
C THR A 20 50.67 -25.48 9.02
N ILE A 21 50.21 -24.38 9.61
CA ILE A 21 49.17 -23.50 9.05
C ILE A 21 49.72 -22.67 7.89
N LYS A 22 50.96 -22.16 7.98
CA LYS A 22 51.67 -21.58 6.83
C LYS A 22 51.73 -22.55 5.65
N LYS A 23 52.02 -23.84 5.89
CA LYS A 23 52.03 -24.88 4.85
C LYS A 23 50.64 -25.12 4.25
N LEU A 24 49.59 -25.22 5.06
CA LEU A 24 48.20 -25.36 4.59
C LEU A 24 47.79 -24.16 3.69
N ILE A 25 48.03 -22.93 4.15
CA ILE A 25 47.72 -21.70 3.41
C ILE A 25 48.54 -21.62 2.11
N TYR A 26 49.81 -22.02 2.12
CA TYR A 26 50.66 -22.04 0.93
C TYR A 26 50.16 -23.06 -0.11
N SER A 27 49.88 -24.30 0.30
CA SER A 27 49.31 -25.33 -0.58
C SER A 27 47.96 -24.92 -1.16
N ALA A 28 47.05 -24.38 -0.34
CA ALA A 28 45.79 -23.83 -0.82
C ALA A 28 46.01 -22.69 -1.83
N SER A 29 47.00 -21.81 -1.60
CA SER A 29 47.35 -20.72 -2.53
C SER A 29 47.92 -21.21 -3.87
N ILE A 30 48.51 -22.40 -3.94
CA ILE A 30 48.92 -23.04 -5.20
C ILE A 30 47.69 -23.56 -5.96
N LEU A 31 46.83 -24.33 -5.29
CA LEU A 31 45.60 -24.87 -5.89
C LEU A 31 44.70 -23.75 -6.43
N VAL A 32 44.57 -22.65 -5.68
CA VAL A 32 43.81 -21.46 -6.12
C VAL A 32 44.37 -20.87 -7.42
N LYS A 33 45.70 -20.75 -7.57
CA LYS A 33 46.30 -20.26 -8.83
C LYS A 33 46.08 -21.22 -9.99
N GLN A 34 46.07 -22.53 -9.74
CA GLN A 34 45.79 -23.54 -10.75
C GLN A 34 44.32 -23.50 -11.20
N LEU A 35 43.38 -23.40 -10.25
CA LEU A 35 41.95 -23.24 -10.50
C LEU A 35 41.63 -21.92 -11.22
N ASP A 36 42.26 -20.81 -10.81
CA ASP A 36 42.09 -19.51 -11.48
C ASP A 36 42.61 -19.56 -12.93
N SER A 37 43.74 -20.23 -13.17
CA SER A 37 44.20 -20.48 -14.54
C SER A 37 43.27 -21.41 -15.32
N ALA A 38 42.59 -22.36 -14.68
CA ALA A 38 41.67 -23.27 -15.34
C ALA A 38 40.37 -22.56 -15.74
N VAL A 39 39.78 -21.80 -14.81
CA VAL A 39 38.60 -20.95 -15.05
C VAL A 39 38.87 -19.93 -16.16
N ALA A 40 40.04 -19.28 -16.16
CA ALA A 40 40.42 -18.34 -17.21
C ALA A 40 40.70 -18.98 -18.59
N LYS A 41 40.91 -20.30 -18.67
CA LYS A 41 41.10 -21.06 -19.92
C LYS A 41 39.82 -21.69 -20.45
N ALA A 42 38.81 -21.90 -19.60
CA ALA A 42 37.55 -22.53 -19.96
C ALA A 42 36.77 -21.73 -21.02
N ARG A 43 36.32 -22.41 -22.08
CA ARG A 43 35.54 -21.85 -23.19
C ARG A 43 34.08 -22.33 -23.15
N ALA A 44 33.84 -23.54 -22.64
CA ALA A 44 32.53 -24.14 -22.42
C ALA A 44 32.32 -24.48 -20.94
N CYS A 45 31.10 -24.90 -20.56
CA CYS A 45 30.82 -25.34 -19.18
C CYS A 45 31.56 -26.65 -18.86
N ARG A 46 31.58 -27.62 -19.79
CA ARG A 46 32.29 -28.90 -19.64
C ARG A 46 33.77 -28.77 -19.24
N ASP A 47 34.44 -27.70 -19.67
CA ASP A 47 35.87 -27.47 -19.41
C ASP A 47 36.13 -27.23 -17.92
N LEU A 48 35.12 -26.78 -17.16
CA LEU A 48 35.16 -26.62 -15.71
C LEU A 48 34.92 -27.94 -14.95
N PHE A 49 34.67 -29.04 -15.65
CA PHE A 49 34.29 -30.34 -15.09
C PHE A 49 35.14 -31.51 -15.64
N THR A 50 36.37 -31.22 -16.09
CA THR A 50 37.36 -32.28 -16.30
C THR A 50 37.77 -32.93 -14.96
N PRO A 51 38.20 -34.20 -14.95
CA PRO A 51 38.62 -34.88 -13.72
C PRO A 51 39.67 -34.11 -12.92
N ASP A 52 40.68 -33.56 -13.59
CA ASP A 52 41.76 -32.79 -12.96
C ASP A 52 41.24 -31.56 -12.20
N ILE A 53 40.26 -30.84 -12.77
CA ILE A 53 39.68 -29.61 -12.18
C ILE A 53 38.66 -29.96 -11.08
N ILE A 54 38.03 -31.14 -11.14
CA ILE A 54 37.25 -31.69 -10.02
C ILE A 54 38.18 -32.05 -8.86
N GLU A 55 39.29 -32.73 -9.13
CA GLU A 55 40.25 -33.15 -8.11
C GLU A 55 40.99 -31.96 -7.46
N LEU A 56 41.41 -30.95 -8.22
CA LEU A 56 41.99 -29.72 -7.67
C LEU A 56 41.01 -28.98 -6.72
N ARG A 57 39.70 -29.00 -7.01
CA ARG A 57 38.67 -28.48 -6.09
C ARG A 57 38.44 -29.38 -4.88
N SER A 58 38.47 -30.69 -5.06
CA SER A 58 38.39 -31.67 -3.97
C SER A 58 39.51 -31.45 -2.94
N GLN A 59 40.75 -31.35 -3.42
CA GLN A 59 41.93 -31.06 -2.61
C GLN A 59 41.85 -29.69 -1.93
N LEU A 60 41.43 -28.63 -2.65
CA LEU A 60 41.26 -27.30 -2.04
C LEU A 60 40.16 -27.30 -0.98
N SER A 61 39.05 -27.99 -1.22
CA SER A 61 37.94 -28.14 -0.27
C SER A 61 38.40 -28.84 1.02
N TYR A 62 39.14 -29.96 0.89
CA TYR A 62 39.75 -30.65 2.03
C TYR A 62 40.72 -29.75 2.80
N LEU A 63 41.61 -29.02 2.11
CA LEU A 63 42.54 -28.10 2.76
C LEU A 63 41.82 -26.94 3.47
N CYS A 64 40.73 -26.42 2.90
CA CYS A 64 39.93 -25.37 3.54
C CYS A 64 39.29 -25.89 4.84
N VAL A 65 38.55 -27.00 4.80
CA VAL A 65 37.92 -27.60 6.00
C VAL A 65 38.98 -27.92 7.07
N LYS A 66 40.11 -28.51 6.68
CA LYS A 66 41.24 -28.78 7.59
C LYS A 66 41.86 -27.52 8.20
N SER A 67 41.76 -26.37 7.54
CA SER A 67 42.26 -25.08 8.03
C SER A 67 41.27 -24.33 8.92
N MET A 68 40.02 -24.80 9.06
CA MET A 68 39.01 -24.16 9.93
C MET A 68 39.21 -24.51 11.42
N GLY A 69 39.79 -25.68 11.72
CA GLY A 69 40.17 -26.09 13.08
C GLY A 69 41.56 -25.61 13.50
N ALA A 70 42.04 -24.46 12.99
CA ALA A 70 43.45 -24.08 13.07
C ALA A 70 43.66 -22.61 13.47
N ASP A 71 44.56 -22.38 14.43
CA ASP A 71 44.86 -21.09 15.08
C ASP A 71 45.71 -20.14 14.19
N PRO A 72 45.30 -18.88 13.92
CA PRO A 72 44.20 -18.13 14.56
C PRO A 72 42.88 -18.09 13.75
N ILE A 73 41.83 -17.53 14.38
CA ILE A 73 40.47 -17.31 13.86
C ILE A 73 40.42 -16.76 12.41
N GLN A 74 41.36 -15.90 12.02
CA GLN A 74 41.45 -15.38 10.65
C GLN A 74 41.68 -16.48 9.61
N CYS A 75 42.28 -17.61 9.99
CA CYS A 75 42.41 -18.81 9.15
C CYS A 75 41.05 -19.47 8.91
N ARG A 76 40.19 -19.62 9.92
CA ARG A 76 38.80 -20.09 9.74
C ARG A 76 38.04 -19.17 8.78
N ARG A 77 37.90 -17.89 9.11
CA ARG A 77 37.14 -16.93 8.27
C ARG A 77 37.63 -16.94 6.81
N ARG A 78 38.95 -16.95 6.60
CA ARG A 78 39.56 -17.02 5.27
C ARG A 78 39.35 -18.37 4.57
N ALA A 79 39.36 -19.49 5.28
CA ALA A 79 39.12 -20.82 4.72
C ALA A 79 37.65 -21.03 4.33
N GLU A 80 36.71 -20.51 5.12
CA GLU A 80 35.28 -20.50 4.80
C GLU A 80 35.01 -19.68 3.51
N GLU A 81 35.52 -18.45 3.45
CA GLU A 81 35.41 -17.58 2.28
C GLU A 81 36.10 -18.17 1.04
N LEU A 82 37.24 -18.87 1.21
CA LEU A 82 37.96 -19.51 0.11
C LEU A 82 37.22 -20.76 -0.41
N LEU A 83 36.67 -21.58 0.50
CA LEU A 83 35.83 -22.73 0.17
C LEU A 83 34.62 -22.28 -0.65
N TRP A 84 33.86 -21.28 -0.17
CA TRP A 84 32.75 -20.71 -0.92
C TRP A 84 33.19 -20.18 -2.28
N LYS A 85 34.18 -19.28 -2.29
CA LYS A 85 34.53 -18.54 -3.49
C LYS A 85 35.13 -19.42 -4.58
N LYS A 86 36.15 -20.22 -4.24
CA LYS A 86 36.98 -20.92 -5.23
C LYS A 86 36.51 -22.34 -5.55
N CYS A 87 35.85 -23.02 -4.63
CA CYS A 87 35.31 -24.35 -4.93
C CYS A 87 33.94 -24.27 -5.63
N TYR A 88 33.11 -23.24 -5.35
CA TYR A 88 31.73 -23.16 -5.84
C TYR A 88 31.39 -21.86 -6.60
N TYR A 89 31.49 -20.68 -5.97
CA TYR A 89 30.95 -19.43 -6.54
C TYR A 89 31.58 -19.02 -7.87
N ASP A 90 32.91 -19.04 -7.98
CA ASP A 90 33.62 -18.64 -9.21
C ASP A 90 33.31 -19.64 -10.36
N VAL A 91 33.08 -20.93 -10.05
CA VAL A 91 32.65 -21.96 -11.01
C VAL A 91 31.22 -21.70 -11.49
N ILE A 92 30.27 -21.57 -10.56
CA ILE A 92 28.85 -21.36 -10.86
C ILE A 92 28.67 -20.05 -11.65
N THR A 93 29.40 -19.00 -11.29
CA THR A 93 29.41 -17.72 -12.00
C THR A 93 29.94 -17.88 -13.43
N SER A 94 31.02 -18.63 -13.62
CA SER A 94 31.57 -18.93 -14.96
C SER A 94 30.59 -19.75 -15.81
N THR A 95 29.91 -20.73 -15.23
CA THR A 95 28.84 -21.49 -15.89
C THR A 95 27.65 -20.59 -16.26
N LYS A 96 27.21 -19.68 -15.38
CA LYS A 96 26.16 -18.69 -15.69
C LYS A 96 26.58 -17.72 -16.81
N ILE A 97 27.86 -17.31 -16.86
CA ILE A 97 28.39 -16.47 -17.94
C ILE A 97 28.42 -17.22 -19.27
N ASN A 98 28.78 -18.50 -19.28
CA ASN A 98 28.79 -19.31 -20.50
C ASN A 98 27.37 -19.66 -20.95
N GLY A 99 26.45 -19.97 -20.03
CA GLY A 99 25.01 -20.17 -20.31
C GLY A 99 24.33 -18.95 -20.97
N LYS A 100 24.79 -17.73 -20.66
CA LYS A 100 24.33 -16.49 -21.33
C LYS A 100 24.87 -16.30 -22.75
N LYS A 101 25.96 -16.98 -23.14
CA LYS A 101 26.51 -16.94 -24.50
C LYS A 101 25.90 -18.03 -25.39
N SER A 102 25.64 -19.19 -24.79
CA SER A 102 25.10 -20.38 -25.45
C SER A 102 24.32 -21.22 -24.43
N PRO A 103 23.07 -21.64 -24.71
CA PRO A 103 22.30 -22.49 -23.81
C PRO A 103 23.08 -23.73 -23.36
N LEU A 104 23.03 -24.05 -22.06
CA LEU A 104 23.74 -25.20 -21.49
C LEU A 104 23.12 -26.51 -22.01
N THR A 105 23.97 -27.42 -22.49
CA THR A 105 23.52 -28.77 -22.88
C THR A 105 23.01 -29.55 -21.66
N SER A 106 22.15 -30.56 -21.87
CA SER A 106 21.62 -31.40 -20.78
C SER A 106 22.72 -32.07 -19.94
N MET A 107 23.85 -32.41 -20.55
CA MET A 107 25.03 -32.93 -19.86
C MET A 107 25.74 -31.87 -19.01
N GLU A 108 25.86 -30.63 -19.52
CA GLU A 108 26.44 -29.52 -18.77
C GLU A 108 25.53 -29.06 -17.62
N LYS A 109 24.19 -29.12 -17.79
CA LYS A 109 23.21 -28.96 -16.71
C LYS A 109 23.35 -30.04 -15.63
N LEU A 110 23.60 -31.30 -16.03
CA LEU A 110 23.83 -32.40 -15.08
C LEU A 110 25.13 -32.20 -14.27
N PHE A 111 26.24 -31.78 -14.92
CA PHE A 111 27.50 -31.52 -14.23
C PHE A 111 27.40 -30.38 -13.21
N ILE A 112 26.80 -29.24 -13.59
CA ILE A 112 26.62 -28.13 -12.64
C ILE A 112 25.58 -28.44 -11.56
N GLY A 113 24.55 -29.24 -11.88
CA GLY A 113 23.57 -29.75 -10.91
C GLY A 113 24.24 -30.61 -9.84
N TYR A 114 24.98 -31.65 -10.21
CA TYR A 114 25.74 -32.48 -9.27
C TYR A 114 26.74 -31.68 -8.43
N HIS A 115 27.39 -30.67 -9.02
CA HIS A 115 28.29 -29.78 -8.29
C HIS A 115 27.57 -28.94 -7.22
N ILE A 116 26.36 -28.46 -7.51
CA ILE A 116 25.52 -27.72 -6.56
C ILE A 116 24.91 -28.66 -5.50
N GLU A 117 24.58 -29.91 -5.83
CA GLU A 117 24.23 -30.94 -4.83
C GLU A 117 25.38 -31.19 -3.85
N SER A 118 26.58 -31.48 -4.37
CA SER A 118 27.80 -31.65 -3.58
C SER A 118 28.10 -30.43 -2.69
N GLY A 119 27.80 -29.22 -3.17
CA GLY A 119 27.88 -27.99 -2.38
C GLY A 119 26.89 -27.95 -1.23
N ILE A 120 25.60 -28.25 -1.46
CA ILE A 120 24.59 -28.23 -0.39
C ILE A 120 24.93 -29.28 0.69
N VAL A 121 25.37 -30.48 0.31
CA VAL A 121 25.88 -31.47 1.27
C VAL A 121 27.05 -30.92 2.08
N LYS A 122 28.10 -30.39 1.42
CA LYS A 122 29.31 -29.89 2.10
C LYS A 122 29.03 -28.75 3.09
N PHE A 123 28.11 -27.83 2.75
CA PHE A 123 27.72 -26.75 3.64
C PHE A 123 26.73 -27.20 4.73
N THR A 124 25.98 -28.29 4.53
CA THR A 124 25.13 -28.89 5.57
C THR A 124 25.96 -29.64 6.61
N GLU A 125 26.99 -30.38 6.19
CA GLU A 125 28.01 -30.98 7.08
C GLU A 125 28.73 -29.91 7.92
N LEU A 126 29.14 -28.80 7.29
CA LEU A 126 29.79 -27.69 7.99
C LEU A 126 28.84 -26.98 8.97
N MET A 127 27.55 -26.85 8.64
CA MET A 127 26.54 -26.37 9.58
C MET A 127 26.44 -27.27 10.81
N GLN A 128 26.45 -28.60 10.63
CA GLN A 128 26.37 -29.56 11.74
C GLN A 128 27.57 -29.45 12.70
N ASP A 129 28.80 -29.31 12.17
CA ASP A 129 30.01 -29.05 12.97
C ASP A 129 29.93 -27.73 13.76
N VAL A 130 29.59 -26.63 13.09
CA VAL A 130 29.49 -25.30 13.73
C VAL A 130 28.37 -25.28 14.78
N CYS A 131 27.22 -25.90 14.51
CA CYS A 131 26.14 -26.03 15.49
C CYS A 131 26.51 -26.91 16.69
N GLN A 132 27.31 -27.96 16.50
CA GLN A 132 27.76 -28.79 17.62
C GLN A 132 28.78 -28.05 18.49
N LYS A 133 29.71 -27.30 17.87
CA LYS A 133 30.63 -26.41 18.59
C LYS A 133 29.88 -25.33 19.38
N LEU A 134 28.84 -24.74 18.79
CA LEU A 134 27.98 -23.75 19.45
C LEU A 134 27.28 -24.33 20.69
N LYS A 135 26.70 -25.54 20.61
CA LYS A 135 26.14 -26.25 21.77
C LYS A 135 27.17 -26.54 22.86
N ASN A 136 28.42 -26.83 22.49
CA ASN A 136 29.50 -27.07 23.45
C ASN A 136 29.99 -25.78 24.13
N VAL A 137 29.87 -24.62 23.47
CA VAL A 137 30.25 -23.30 24.01
C VAL A 137 29.13 -22.70 24.86
N ASP A 138 27.88 -22.82 24.42
CA ASP A 138 26.69 -22.35 25.13
C ASP A 138 25.51 -23.35 24.97
N PRO A 139 25.32 -24.27 25.94
CA PRO A 139 24.20 -25.21 25.94
C PRO A 139 22.81 -24.58 26.03
N ALA A 140 22.68 -23.30 26.38
CA ALA A 140 21.39 -22.60 26.43
C ALA A 140 20.95 -22.08 25.06
N THR A 141 21.83 -22.04 24.05
CA THR A 141 21.51 -21.55 22.70
C THR A 141 20.59 -22.52 21.95
N LYS A 142 19.27 -22.25 22.00
CA LYS A 142 18.22 -22.97 21.27
C LYS A 142 18.12 -22.51 19.80
N LEU A 143 19.08 -22.91 18.97
CA LEU A 143 19.03 -22.62 17.53
C LEU A 143 18.03 -23.55 16.81
N THR A 144 16.77 -23.12 16.70
CA THR A 144 15.71 -23.81 15.94
C THR A 144 15.88 -23.56 14.43
N LEU A 145 16.98 -24.04 13.86
CA LEU A 145 17.20 -24.00 12.41
C LEU A 145 16.39 -25.10 11.71
N HIS A 146 15.36 -24.72 10.97
CA HIS A 146 14.65 -25.62 10.06
C HIS A 146 15.45 -25.87 8.76
N VAL A 147 16.66 -26.42 8.90
CA VAL A 147 17.36 -27.07 7.78
C VAL A 147 16.60 -28.37 7.47
N LEU A 148 16.43 -28.70 6.19
CA LEU A 148 15.72 -29.92 5.78
C LEU A 148 16.43 -31.18 6.29
N PRO A 149 15.70 -32.26 6.63
CA PRO A 149 16.25 -33.50 7.18
C PRO A 149 16.91 -34.35 6.08
N LEU A 150 18.02 -33.87 5.53
CA LEU A 150 18.83 -34.56 4.53
C LEU A 150 20.26 -34.71 5.03
N LEU A 151 20.63 -35.98 5.27
CA LEU A 151 21.94 -36.49 5.69
C LEU A 151 22.33 -36.27 7.16
N GLU A 152 22.20 -37.34 7.94
CA GLU A 152 23.09 -37.63 9.07
C GLU A 152 24.47 -38.01 8.51
N VAL A 153 25.54 -37.32 8.94
CA VAL A 153 26.92 -37.72 8.67
C VAL A 153 27.73 -37.66 9.97
N LYS A 154 28.62 -38.62 10.18
CA LYS A 154 29.44 -38.71 11.40
C LYS A 154 30.53 -37.63 11.41
N ILE A 155 30.56 -36.85 12.48
CA ILE A 155 31.66 -35.93 12.80
C ILE A 155 32.91 -36.76 13.14
N LEU A 156 34.10 -36.30 12.73
CA LEU A 156 35.39 -36.75 13.30
C LEU A 156 35.84 -35.73 14.35
N ASP A 157 36.25 -36.22 15.52
CA ASP A 157 36.67 -35.37 16.63
C ASP A 157 37.92 -34.53 16.30
N CYS A 158 37.89 -33.25 16.70
CA CYS A 158 39.03 -32.36 16.63
C CYS A 158 39.05 -31.42 17.86
N GLU A 159 39.92 -31.73 18.83
CA GLU A 159 40.09 -30.95 20.05
C GLU A 159 40.56 -29.52 19.74
N THR A 160 39.73 -28.52 20.03
CA THR A 160 40.06 -27.10 19.86
C THR A 160 39.51 -26.29 21.04
N GLN A 161 40.22 -25.22 21.43
CA GLN A 161 39.82 -24.36 22.56
C GLN A 161 38.77 -23.31 22.14
N LYS A 162 38.12 -22.68 23.12
CA LYS A 162 36.94 -21.82 22.97
C LYS A 162 37.03 -20.81 21.81
N GLU A 163 36.25 -21.07 20.78
CA GLU A 163 35.77 -20.07 19.83
C GLU A 163 34.66 -19.23 20.49
N SER A 164 34.46 -17.98 20.07
CA SER A 164 33.40 -17.13 20.64
C SER A 164 32.02 -17.51 20.09
N LYS A 165 30.96 -17.23 20.88
CA LYS A 165 29.57 -17.48 20.46
C LYS A 165 29.22 -16.65 19.22
N GLU A 166 29.74 -15.44 19.18
CA GLU A 166 29.55 -14.43 18.14
C GLU A 166 30.20 -14.86 16.80
N GLU A 167 31.39 -15.45 16.83
CA GLU A 167 32.07 -15.99 15.65
C GLU A 167 31.36 -17.22 15.08
N LEU A 168 30.94 -18.15 15.94
CA LEU A 168 30.15 -19.31 15.53
C LEU A 168 28.83 -18.89 14.89
N MET A 169 28.14 -17.88 15.45
CA MET A 169 26.92 -17.31 14.86
C MET A 169 27.18 -16.56 13.54
N GLU A 170 28.32 -15.90 13.36
CA GLU A 170 28.73 -15.33 12.07
C GLU A 170 28.92 -16.44 11.00
N SER A 171 29.57 -17.55 11.38
CA SER A 171 29.75 -18.72 10.51
C SER A 171 28.40 -19.37 10.15
N VAL A 172 27.48 -19.56 11.11
CA VAL A 172 26.11 -20.04 10.84
C VAL A 172 25.42 -19.13 9.80
N GLN A 173 25.45 -17.81 9.98
CA GLN A 173 24.78 -16.90 9.04
C GLN A 173 25.36 -17.00 7.62
N LYS A 174 26.70 -17.08 7.48
CA LYS A 174 27.36 -17.27 6.18
C LYS A 174 26.91 -18.55 5.49
N ILE A 175 26.92 -19.66 6.22
CA ILE A 175 26.57 -20.98 5.68
C ILE A 175 25.09 -21.02 5.26
N LEU A 176 24.17 -20.40 6.02
CA LEU A 176 22.77 -20.23 5.60
C LEU A 176 22.66 -19.42 4.31
N VAL A 177 23.38 -18.30 4.17
CA VAL A 177 23.41 -17.52 2.92
C VAL A 177 23.96 -18.33 1.74
N TRP A 178 24.96 -19.18 1.95
CA TRP A 178 25.53 -20.05 0.91
C TRP A 178 24.61 -21.21 0.50
N LEU A 179 23.91 -21.82 1.46
CA LEU A 179 22.86 -22.81 1.19
C LEU A 179 21.68 -22.18 0.41
N GLY A 180 21.30 -20.94 0.76
CA GLY A 180 20.32 -20.14 0.01
C GLY A 180 20.79 -19.81 -1.40
N ASP A 181 22.04 -19.34 -1.56
CA ASP A 181 22.63 -19.02 -2.86
C ASP A 181 22.71 -20.25 -3.76
N LEU A 182 23.17 -21.40 -3.25
CA LEU A 182 23.18 -22.68 -3.98
C LEU A 182 21.78 -23.10 -4.39
N SER A 183 20.79 -22.93 -3.52
CA SER A 183 19.38 -23.24 -3.81
C SER A 183 18.84 -22.34 -4.94
N ARG A 184 19.10 -21.02 -4.88
CA ARG A 184 18.73 -20.08 -5.97
C ARG A 184 19.46 -20.43 -7.28
N TYR A 185 20.75 -20.80 -7.22
CA TYR A 185 21.52 -21.13 -8.42
C TYR A 185 20.98 -22.35 -9.18
N ARG A 186 20.23 -23.27 -8.54
CA ARG A 186 19.51 -24.35 -9.24
C ARG A 186 18.40 -23.82 -10.14
N ASN A 187 17.68 -22.80 -9.68
CA ASN A 187 16.61 -22.15 -10.44
C ASN A 187 17.20 -21.22 -11.52
N ASP A 188 18.24 -20.44 -11.20
CA ASP A 188 18.97 -19.58 -12.15
C ASP A 188 19.57 -20.34 -13.35
N LEU A 189 19.73 -21.66 -13.24
CA LEU A 189 20.33 -22.55 -14.23
C LEU A 189 19.31 -23.56 -14.80
N GLU A 190 18.02 -23.41 -14.48
CA GLU A 190 16.94 -24.28 -14.96
C GLU A 190 17.18 -25.78 -14.63
N ILE A 191 17.58 -26.06 -13.40
CA ILE A 191 17.86 -27.40 -12.85
C ILE A 191 16.71 -27.86 -11.95
N SER A 192 16.16 -26.96 -11.12
CA SER A 192 14.95 -27.20 -10.35
C SER A 192 14.20 -25.89 -10.02
N ASN A 193 12.87 -25.97 -9.95
CA ASN A 193 11.97 -24.80 -9.97
C ASN A 193 11.44 -24.43 -8.57
N SER A 194 12.26 -24.54 -7.52
CA SER A 194 11.84 -24.25 -6.13
C SER A 194 12.69 -23.17 -5.47
N LEU A 195 12.17 -21.94 -5.49
CA LEU A 195 12.77 -20.80 -4.78
C LEU A 195 12.51 -20.85 -3.26
N ILE A 196 11.49 -21.57 -2.81
CA ILE A 196 11.06 -21.67 -1.40
C ILE A 196 12.21 -22.12 -0.49
N THR A 197 13.06 -23.04 -0.96
CA THR A 197 14.23 -23.52 -0.20
C THR A 197 15.28 -22.40 -0.01
N ALA A 198 15.52 -21.58 -1.04
CA ALA A 198 16.42 -20.44 -0.94
C ALA A 198 15.88 -19.37 0.01
N GLU A 199 14.58 -19.07 -0.11
CA GLU A 199 13.85 -18.10 0.72
C GLU A 199 13.97 -18.46 2.21
N ARG A 200 13.67 -19.71 2.57
CA ARG A 200 13.79 -20.23 3.94
C ARG A 200 15.20 -20.08 4.53
N PHE A 201 16.25 -20.37 3.75
CA PHE A 201 17.63 -20.22 4.21
C PHE A 201 18.00 -18.75 4.47
N TYR A 202 17.57 -17.82 3.61
CA TYR A 202 17.83 -16.40 3.86
C TYR A 202 17.01 -15.84 5.02
N HIS A 203 15.77 -16.28 5.24
CA HIS A 203 15.00 -15.92 6.43
C HIS A 203 15.66 -16.42 7.73
N GLN A 204 16.16 -17.67 7.75
CA GLN A 204 16.94 -18.16 8.88
C GLN A 204 18.22 -17.34 9.09
N ALA A 205 18.90 -16.91 8.02
CA ALA A 205 20.05 -16.03 8.12
C ALA A 205 19.68 -14.65 8.71
N VAL A 206 18.52 -14.08 8.37
CA VAL A 206 18.00 -12.85 9.01
C VAL A 206 17.78 -13.06 10.52
N LEU A 207 17.13 -14.15 10.92
CA LEU A 207 16.88 -14.45 12.34
C LEU A 207 18.17 -14.63 13.15
N VAL A 208 19.25 -15.16 12.55
CA VAL A 208 20.55 -15.32 13.20
C VAL A 208 21.25 -13.98 13.46
N ASN A 209 21.11 -12.97 12.59
CA ASN A 209 21.58 -11.60 12.83
C ASN A 209 20.90 -10.57 11.89
N PRO A 210 19.87 -9.82 12.35
CA PRO A 210 19.14 -8.85 11.52
C PRO A 210 19.88 -7.53 11.29
N SER A 211 21.06 -7.35 11.90
CA SER A 211 21.89 -6.15 11.75
C SER A 211 22.79 -6.21 10.50
N ILE A 212 22.74 -7.31 9.73
CA ILE A 212 23.58 -7.55 8.55
C ILE A 212 22.76 -7.46 7.26
N GLY A 213 23.17 -6.61 6.32
CA GLY A 213 22.42 -6.32 5.10
C GLY A 213 22.41 -7.43 4.05
N LEU A 214 23.35 -8.38 4.08
CA LEU A 214 23.54 -9.37 3.01
C LEU A 214 22.33 -10.32 2.83
N PRO A 215 21.78 -10.99 3.86
CA PRO A 215 20.58 -11.83 3.70
C PRO A 215 19.40 -11.09 3.06
N TYR A 216 19.16 -9.84 3.46
CA TYR A 216 18.11 -9.00 2.86
C TYR A 216 18.39 -8.70 1.37
N ASN A 217 19.64 -8.44 0.96
CA ASN A 217 19.95 -8.29 -0.48
C ASN A 217 19.64 -9.58 -1.27
N GLN A 218 19.89 -10.75 -0.69
CA GLN A 218 19.60 -12.02 -1.36
C GLN A 218 18.10 -12.31 -1.46
N LEU A 219 17.31 -11.95 -0.43
CA LEU A 219 15.84 -11.97 -0.49
C LEU A 219 15.30 -10.98 -1.52
N GLY A 220 15.82 -9.75 -1.57
CA GLY A 220 15.49 -8.75 -2.59
C GLY A 220 15.86 -9.21 -4.01
N THR A 221 16.92 -10.00 -4.16
CA THR A 221 17.27 -10.65 -5.43
C THR A 221 16.21 -11.69 -5.78
N LEU A 222 15.90 -12.60 -4.85
CA LEU A 222 15.00 -13.74 -5.03
C LEU A 222 13.57 -13.31 -5.38
N THR A 223 13.00 -12.39 -4.60
CA THR A 223 11.66 -11.82 -4.80
C THR A 223 11.56 -11.08 -6.13
N SER A 224 12.62 -10.38 -6.55
CA SER A 224 12.59 -9.56 -7.76
C SER A 224 12.47 -10.35 -9.08
N HIS A 225 12.54 -11.67 -9.06
CA HIS A 225 12.20 -12.49 -10.22
C HIS A 225 10.69 -12.42 -10.56
N ASP A 226 9.84 -12.11 -9.57
CA ASP A 226 8.39 -11.97 -9.72
C ASP A 226 7.97 -10.48 -9.69
N PRO A 227 7.37 -9.95 -10.77
CA PRO A 227 6.87 -8.57 -10.79
C PRO A 227 5.76 -8.26 -9.76
N SER A 228 4.99 -9.25 -9.30
CA SER A 228 3.94 -9.08 -8.29
C SER A 228 4.49 -8.85 -6.88
N ARG A 229 5.65 -9.47 -6.57
CA ARG A 229 6.41 -9.28 -5.33
C ARG A 229 7.24 -7.99 -5.33
N GLY A 230 6.81 -6.97 -6.07
CA GLY A 230 7.56 -5.73 -6.30
C GLY A 230 7.76 -4.86 -5.04
N CYS A 231 6.72 -4.68 -4.21
CA CYS A 231 6.84 -3.98 -2.93
C CYS A 231 7.79 -4.69 -1.96
N GLU A 232 7.69 -6.01 -1.88
CA GLU A 232 8.54 -6.87 -1.04
C GLU A 232 10.01 -6.84 -1.50
N SER A 233 10.23 -6.90 -2.83
CA SER A 233 11.56 -6.75 -3.45
C SER A 233 12.21 -5.41 -3.09
N ILE A 234 11.43 -4.33 -3.13
CA ILE A 234 11.87 -2.99 -2.71
C ILE A 234 12.20 -2.98 -1.21
N PHE A 235 11.31 -3.53 -0.37
CA PHE A 235 11.49 -3.63 1.07
C PHE A 235 12.80 -4.31 1.45
N TYR A 236 13.12 -5.44 0.85
CA TYR A 236 14.35 -6.16 1.15
C TYR A 236 15.63 -5.40 0.76
N TYR A 237 15.65 -4.71 -0.38
CA TYR A 237 16.81 -3.87 -0.72
C TYR A 237 16.93 -2.63 0.18
N ILE A 238 15.83 -1.99 0.56
CA ILE A 238 15.85 -0.89 1.55
C ILE A 238 16.33 -1.39 2.91
N ARG A 239 15.81 -2.53 3.39
CA ARG A 239 16.22 -3.13 4.67
C ARG A 239 17.69 -3.54 4.66
N SER A 240 18.23 -3.92 3.50
CA SER A 240 19.67 -4.15 3.26
C SER A 240 20.52 -2.88 3.31
N MET A 241 20.03 -1.77 2.73
CA MET A 241 20.68 -0.45 2.78
C MET A 241 20.63 0.20 4.17
N LYS A 242 19.66 -0.18 5.01
CA LYS A 242 19.42 0.39 6.35
C LYS A 242 19.93 -0.50 7.50
N ALA A 243 20.53 -1.65 7.20
CA ALA A 243 21.15 -2.51 8.20
C ALA A 243 22.50 -1.93 8.68
N LEU A 244 22.82 -2.12 9.97
CA LEU A 244 24.07 -1.64 10.60
C LEU A 244 25.33 -2.03 9.80
N LYS A 245 25.38 -3.26 9.28
CA LYS A 245 26.40 -3.73 8.33
C LYS A 245 25.81 -3.75 6.91
N ILE A 246 25.72 -2.57 6.30
CA ILE A 246 25.20 -2.33 4.93
C ILE A 246 25.88 -3.25 3.92
N PHE A 247 25.12 -3.83 2.99
CA PHE A 247 25.69 -4.54 1.84
C PHE A 247 25.94 -3.58 0.66
N PRO A 248 27.20 -3.41 0.17
CA PRO A 248 27.52 -2.40 -0.84
C PRO A 248 26.79 -2.54 -2.19
N GLY A 249 26.31 -3.73 -2.53
CA GLY A 249 25.55 -3.96 -3.77
C GLY A 249 24.07 -3.55 -3.69
N ALA A 250 23.53 -3.26 -2.50
CA ALA A 250 22.09 -3.06 -2.30
C ALA A 250 21.55 -1.82 -3.04
N GLU A 251 22.28 -0.70 -3.02
CA GLU A 251 21.86 0.52 -3.73
C GLU A 251 21.88 0.35 -5.27
N PRO A 252 22.94 -0.17 -5.92
CA PRO A 252 22.91 -0.49 -7.34
C PRO A 252 21.78 -1.46 -7.73
N ASN A 253 21.55 -2.50 -6.93
CA ASN A 253 20.48 -3.47 -7.18
C ASN A 253 19.09 -2.83 -7.06
N LEU A 254 18.87 -1.98 -6.04
CA LEU A 254 17.64 -1.21 -5.89
C LEU A 254 17.40 -0.27 -7.06
N LYS A 255 18.41 0.49 -7.50
CA LYS A 255 18.29 1.39 -8.66
C LYS A 255 17.92 0.64 -9.94
N ALA A 256 18.51 -0.53 -10.18
CA ALA A 256 18.15 -1.39 -11.30
C ALA A 256 16.72 -1.98 -11.17
N LEU A 257 16.29 -2.34 -9.96
CA LEU A 257 14.93 -2.81 -9.69
C LEU A 257 13.88 -1.73 -9.99
N LEU A 258 14.07 -0.51 -9.46
CA LEU A 258 13.09 0.57 -9.57
C LEU A 258 12.85 1.00 -11.02
N VAL A 259 13.91 1.04 -11.85
CA VAL A 259 13.78 1.31 -13.29
C VAL A 259 12.93 0.25 -14.00
N ARG A 260 13.04 -1.02 -13.62
CA ARG A 260 12.21 -2.11 -14.17
C ARG A 260 10.77 -2.07 -13.65
N LEU A 261 10.56 -1.77 -12.36
CA LEU A 261 9.24 -1.70 -11.74
C LEU A 261 8.43 -0.46 -12.14
N ALA A 262 9.06 0.60 -12.63
CA ALA A 262 8.37 1.81 -13.09
C ALA A 262 7.31 1.52 -14.18
N MET A 263 7.51 0.48 -14.99
CA MET A 263 6.61 0.05 -16.07
C MET A 263 5.79 -1.22 -15.71
N ASN A 264 5.62 -1.52 -14.41
CA ASN A 264 4.81 -2.65 -13.96
C ASN A 264 3.31 -2.44 -14.28
N GLU A 265 2.59 -3.53 -14.58
CA GLU A 265 1.15 -3.54 -14.80
C GLU A 265 0.38 -3.17 -13.52
N ASP A 266 0.90 -3.55 -12.35
CA ASP A 266 0.40 -3.08 -11.07
C ASP A 266 0.82 -1.62 -10.85
N LYS A 267 -0.19 -0.74 -10.90
CA LYS A 267 -0.06 0.70 -10.71
C LYS A 267 0.47 1.08 -9.33
N LEU A 268 0.22 0.26 -8.28
CA LEU A 268 0.74 0.53 -6.94
C LEU A 268 2.25 0.37 -6.93
N ILE A 269 2.75 -0.72 -7.53
CA ILE A 269 4.18 -1.03 -7.65
C ILE A 269 4.86 -0.03 -8.61
N SER A 270 4.21 0.34 -9.72
CA SER A 270 4.70 1.38 -10.63
C SER A 270 4.80 2.76 -9.95
N ALA A 271 3.76 3.21 -9.24
CA ALA A 271 3.78 4.49 -8.54
C ALA A 271 4.78 4.51 -7.38
N PHE A 272 4.84 3.43 -6.59
CA PHE A 272 5.76 3.31 -5.47
C PHE A 272 7.23 3.25 -5.93
N SER A 273 7.54 2.55 -7.02
CA SER A 273 8.89 2.51 -7.59
C SER A 273 9.35 3.85 -8.19
N GLN A 274 8.43 4.71 -8.62
CA GLN A 274 8.72 6.09 -9.02
C GLN A 274 8.87 7.04 -7.82
N LEU A 275 8.13 6.80 -6.73
CA LEU A 275 8.21 7.56 -5.49
C LEU A 275 9.53 7.32 -4.74
N LEU A 276 9.92 6.07 -4.55
CA LEU A 276 11.03 5.70 -3.66
C LEU A 276 12.36 6.42 -3.98
N PRO A 277 12.78 6.62 -5.25
CA PRO A 277 13.95 7.43 -5.58
C PRO A 277 13.92 8.84 -4.98
N LYS A 278 12.73 9.46 -4.90
CA LYS A 278 12.53 10.81 -4.35
C LYS A 278 12.52 10.85 -2.81
N LEU A 279 12.40 9.70 -2.15
CA LEU A 279 12.44 9.57 -0.68
C LEU A 279 13.80 9.07 -0.16
N VAL A 280 14.60 8.42 -1.01
CA VAL A 280 15.83 7.70 -0.63
C VAL A 280 17.10 8.32 -1.22
N PHE A 281 17.05 8.84 -2.45
CA PHE A 281 18.23 9.36 -3.15
C PHE A 281 18.17 10.87 -3.26
N VAL A 282 19.26 11.55 -2.90
CA VAL A 282 19.40 13.01 -3.08
C VAL A 282 19.26 13.35 -4.56
N GLY A 283 18.13 13.96 -4.91
CA GLY A 283 17.80 14.44 -6.24
C GLY A 283 16.95 15.69 -6.13
N LYS A 284 16.83 16.45 -7.22
CA LYS A 284 16.02 17.66 -7.23
C LYS A 284 14.55 17.36 -6.87
N GLU A 285 13.94 18.27 -6.11
CA GLU A 285 12.54 18.21 -5.66
C GLU A 285 11.50 18.32 -6.80
N GLU A 286 11.96 18.59 -8.03
CA GLU A 286 11.19 18.57 -9.28
C GLU A 286 10.25 17.34 -9.31
N ASN A 287 8.94 17.60 -9.26
CA ASN A 287 7.83 16.65 -9.32
C ASN A 287 7.68 15.66 -8.14
N THR A 288 8.43 15.79 -7.04
CA THR A 288 8.27 14.92 -5.84
C THR A 288 6.84 14.95 -5.28
N PHE A 289 6.19 16.12 -5.30
CA PHE A 289 4.77 16.26 -4.91
C PHE A 289 3.84 15.43 -5.81
N GLU A 290 3.96 15.56 -7.13
CA GLU A 290 3.07 14.90 -8.10
C GLU A 290 3.16 13.38 -7.98
N VAL A 291 4.39 12.84 -7.91
CA VAL A 291 4.63 11.41 -7.73
C VAL A 291 4.09 10.91 -6.38
N SER A 292 4.23 11.71 -5.32
CA SER A 292 3.64 11.38 -4.01
C SER A 292 2.11 11.30 -4.06
N GLN A 293 1.44 12.22 -4.78
CA GLN A 293 -0.02 12.19 -4.95
C GLN A 293 -0.49 10.99 -5.77
N VAL A 294 0.23 10.61 -6.83
CA VAL A 294 -0.07 9.41 -7.62
C VAL A 294 0.05 8.15 -6.75
N ALA A 295 1.10 8.04 -5.94
CA ALA A 295 1.28 6.92 -5.02
C ALA A 295 0.19 6.88 -3.93
N LEU A 296 -0.13 8.00 -3.27
CA LEU A 296 -1.21 8.07 -2.28
C LEU A 296 -2.58 7.73 -2.88
N SER A 297 -2.86 8.19 -4.12
CA SER A 297 -4.10 7.85 -4.83
C SER A 297 -4.24 6.35 -5.08
N GLU A 298 -3.15 5.66 -5.43
CA GLU A 298 -3.20 4.21 -5.67
C GLU A 298 -3.24 3.41 -4.35
N ILE A 299 -2.53 3.86 -3.31
CA ILE A 299 -2.66 3.35 -1.94
C ILE A 299 -4.12 3.45 -1.48
N HIS A 300 -4.78 4.59 -1.66
CA HIS A 300 -6.19 4.78 -1.29
C HIS A 300 -7.12 3.81 -2.02
N LYS A 301 -6.95 3.65 -3.34
CA LYS A 301 -7.72 2.64 -4.11
C LYS A 301 -7.54 1.23 -3.54
N ARG A 302 -6.33 0.89 -3.10
CA ARG A 302 -6.03 -0.43 -2.53
C ARG A 302 -6.53 -0.59 -1.09
N LEU A 303 -6.52 0.46 -0.27
CA LEU A 303 -7.23 0.50 1.02
C LEU A 303 -8.75 0.34 0.85
N CYS A 304 -9.31 0.73 -0.31
CA CYS A 304 -10.70 0.46 -0.68
C CYS A 304 -10.94 -0.93 -1.30
N SER A 305 -9.93 -1.80 -1.40
CA SER A 305 -10.07 -3.18 -1.91
C SER A 305 -10.09 -4.20 -0.77
N SER A 306 -10.82 -5.31 -0.94
CA SER A 306 -11.01 -6.35 0.09
C SER A 306 -10.06 -7.56 -0.09
N GLU A 307 -8.98 -7.41 -0.85
CA GLU A 307 -8.05 -8.50 -1.22
C GLU A 307 -6.93 -8.67 -0.18
N LYS A 308 -6.74 -9.89 0.36
CA LYS A 308 -5.73 -10.12 1.42
C LYS A 308 -4.29 -9.80 1.00
N GLU A 309 -3.90 -10.22 -0.20
CA GLU A 309 -2.54 -10.04 -0.74
C GLU A 309 -2.14 -8.56 -0.86
N SER A 310 -3.12 -7.70 -1.13
CA SER A 310 -2.95 -6.25 -1.19
C SER A 310 -2.52 -5.62 0.15
N PHE A 311 -2.92 -6.19 1.30
CA PHE A 311 -2.51 -5.65 2.61
C PHE A 311 -1.04 -5.95 2.93
N ASN A 312 -0.51 -7.11 2.47
CA ASN A 312 0.91 -7.43 2.62
C ASN A 312 1.78 -6.45 1.81
N GLN A 313 1.40 -6.17 0.56
CA GLN A 313 2.07 -5.17 -0.28
C GLN A 313 2.04 -3.76 0.35
N LEU A 314 0.94 -3.39 1.02
CA LEU A 314 0.81 -2.11 1.73
C LEU A 314 1.64 -2.08 3.03
N LEU A 315 1.78 -3.20 3.75
CA LEU A 315 2.65 -3.30 4.93
C LEU A 315 4.13 -3.17 4.56
N ASP A 316 4.58 -3.84 3.49
CA ASP A 316 5.95 -3.68 2.98
C ASP A 316 6.21 -2.25 2.51
N LEU A 317 5.25 -1.62 1.83
CA LEU A 317 5.32 -0.21 1.43
C LEU A 317 5.42 0.71 2.66
N ALA A 318 4.58 0.53 3.68
CA ALA A 318 4.61 1.31 4.91
C ALA A 318 5.97 1.17 5.62
N ALA A 319 6.48 -0.06 5.76
CA ALA A 319 7.79 -0.36 6.33
C ALA A 319 8.94 0.31 5.54
N CYS A 320 8.84 0.37 4.21
CA CYS A 320 9.79 1.12 3.38
C CYS A 320 9.78 2.62 3.69
N VAL A 321 8.61 3.28 3.71
CA VAL A 321 8.55 4.73 3.96
C VAL A 321 9.04 5.06 5.37
N VAL A 322 8.67 4.25 6.37
CA VAL A 322 9.22 4.33 7.74
C VAL A 322 10.75 4.25 7.72
N MET A 323 11.33 3.27 7.01
CA MET A 323 12.79 3.19 6.83
C MET A 323 13.40 4.38 6.05
N CYS A 324 12.63 5.05 5.19
CA CYS A 324 13.08 6.26 4.50
C CYS A 324 13.18 7.48 5.44
N THR A 325 12.40 7.55 6.52
CA THR A 325 12.53 8.64 7.50
C THR A 325 13.82 8.56 8.31
N VAL A 326 14.43 7.37 8.40
CA VAL A 326 15.65 7.11 9.16
C VAL A 326 16.88 7.51 8.35
N THR A 327 17.45 8.66 8.64
CA THR A 327 18.68 9.16 8.00
C THR A 327 19.93 8.81 8.82
N PRO A 328 21.00 8.25 8.20
CA PRO A 328 22.28 8.07 8.87
C PRO A 328 22.83 9.41 9.38
N ALA A 329 23.42 9.42 10.58
CA ALA A 329 23.95 10.62 11.23
C ALA A 329 25.05 11.36 10.43
N SER A 330 25.62 10.71 9.41
CA SER A 330 26.60 11.28 8.48
C SER A 330 26.00 11.95 7.24
N SER A 331 24.67 11.98 7.10
CA SER A 331 23.99 12.51 5.91
C SER A 331 23.35 13.88 6.15
N ASN A 332 23.69 14.87 5.31
CA ASN A 332 23.02 16.19 5.27
C ASN A 332 21.60 16.15 4.67
N HIS A 333 20.93 14.99 4.76
CA HIS A 333 19.62 14.75 4.16
C HIS A 333 18.53 15.04 5.20
N ASN A 334 17.69 16.04 4.98
CA ASN A 334 16.48 16.19 5.79
C ASN A 334 15.43 15.17 5.30
N PRO A 335 14.95 14.22 6.13
CA PRO A 335 13.93 13.23 5.74
C PRO A 335 12.52 13.82 5.57
N THR A 336 12.40 15.14 5.38
CA THR A 336 11.18 15.92 5.27
C THR A 336 10.12 15.30 4.36
N ALA A 337 10.50 14.87 3.15
CA ALA A 337 9.56 14.25 2.20
C ALA A 337 9.06 12.87 2.67
N ALA A 338 9.93 12.07 3.31
CA ALA A 338 9.55 10.75 3.83
C ALA A 338 8.66 10.87 5.08
N ILE A 339 8.99 11.77 6.02
CA ILE A 339 8.16 12.07 7.20
C ILE A 339 6.77 12.54 6.76
N ALA A 340 6.72 13.47 5.80
CA ALA A 340 5.47 13.95 5.23
C ALA A 340 4.63 12.83 4.58
N PHE A 341 5.27 11.89 3.88
CA PHE A 341 4.59 10.75 3.29
C PHE A 341 4.08 9.78 4.36
N CYS A 342 4.84 9.49 5.42
CA CYS A 342 4.38 8.70 6.56
C CYS A 342 3.14 9.31 7.23
N CYS A 343 3.15 10.62 7.53
CA CYS A 343 1.98 11.31 8.07
C CYS A 343 0.77 11.26 7.11
N SER A 344 1.01 11.39 5.81
CA SER A 344 -0.04 11.31 4.78
C SER A 344 -0.63 9.89 4.68
N LEU A 345 0.22 8.86 4.74
CA LEU A 345 -0.18 7.45 4.75
C LEU A 345 -1.02 7.13 5.98
N PHE A 346 -0.61 7.58 7.17
CA PHE A 346 -1.36 7.41 8.41
C PHE A 346 -2.75 8.07 8.33
N ALA A 347 -2.87 9.27 7.75
CA ALA A 347 -4.17 9.91 7.51
C ALA A 347 -5.10 9.07 6.61
N HIS A 348 -4.58 8.42 5.56
CA HIS A 348 -5.38 7.55 4.68
C HIS A 348 -5.82 6.26 5.38
N VAL A 349 -4.94 5.66 6.20
CA VAL A 349 -5.30 4.50 7.05
C VAL A 349 -6.41 4.88 8.02
N LEU A 350 -6.25 5.99 8.76
CA LEU A 350 -7.27 6.52 9.67
C LEU A 350 -8.62 6.78 8.98
N SER A 351 -8.61 7.39 7.78
CA SER A 351 -9.84 7.63 6.99
C SER A 351 -10.53 6.32 6.59
N LYS A 352 -9.79 5.27 6.20
CA LYS A 352 -10.37 3.96 5.91
C LYS A 352 -10.97 3.31 7.18
N PHE A 353 -10.37 3.48 8.36
CA PHE A 353 -10.97 3.04 9.62
C PHE A 353 -12.26 3.81 9.98
N GLN A 354 -12.33 5.12 9.72
CA GLN A 354 -13.59 5.86 9.86
C GLN A 354 -14.67 5.34 8.91
N ASP A 355 -14.33 5.13 7.63
CA ASP A 355 -15.26 4.62 6.63
C ASP A 355 -15.75 3.19 6.98
N ILE A 356 -14.87 2.30 7.50
CA ILE A 356 -15.22 0.95 8.01
C ILE A 356 -16.19 1.04 9.20
N PHE A 357 -15.86 1.85 10.22
CA PHE A 357 -16.66 1.95 11.45
C PHE A 357 -17.88 2.89 11.32
N HIS A 358 -18.15 3.40 10.11
CA HIS A 358 -19.22 4.37 9.82
C HIS A 358 -19.20 5.61 10.72
N LEU A 359 -18.00 6.02 11.16
CA LEU A 359 -17.79 7.15 12.05
C LEU A 359 -18.06 8.46 11.30
N SER A 360 -19.21 9.07 11.56
CA SER A 360 -19.58 10.36 10.98
C SER A 360 -18.55 11.44 11.36
N SER A 361 -18.03 12.16 10.36
CA SER A 361 -17.24 13.39 10.61
C SER A 361 -18.11 14.38 11.39
N GLY A 362 -17.69 14.69 12.61
CA GLY A 362 -18.63 15.04 13.68
C GLY A 362 -19.24 16.44 13.59
N ASN A 363 -20.55 16.50 13.85
CA ASN A 363 -21.23 17.64 14.47
C ASN A 363 -21.92 17.14 15.74
N ALA A 364 -21.17 17.03 16.83
CA ALA A 364 -21.67 16.63 18.15
C ALA A 364 -21.75 17.87 19.05
N ASP A 365 -22.77 18.70 18.83
CA ASP A 365 -22.96 19.94 19.58
C ASP A 365 -24.35 19.97 20.25
N GLN A 366 -24.33 20.15 21.57
CA GLN A 366 -25.42 20.52 22.47
C GLN A 366 -26.80 19.83 22.34
N ARG A 367 -27.08 18.89 23.26
CA ARG A 367 -28.42 18.73 23.88
C ARG A 367 -28.40 17.96 25.22
N ASN A 368 -28.00 18.67 26.27
CA ASN A 368 -28.37 18.49 27.69
C ASN A 368 -28.31 19.90 28.30
N GLY A 369 -29.26 20.40 29.08
CA GLY A 369 -30.57 19.87 29.49
C GLY A 369 -31.39 20.99 30.17
N ASN A 370 -32.47 20.64 30.87
CA ASN A 370 -33.37 21.53 31.65
C ASN A 370 -34.20 22.51 30.77
N ASN A 371 -35.53 22.53 30.82
CA ASN A 371 -36.37 22.54 32.02
C ASN A 371 -37.50 21.52 31.99
N ALA A 372 -37.87 21.04 33.18
CA ALA A 372 -39.19 20.48 33.45
C ALA A 372 -40.06 21.55 34.13
N ASP A 373 -41.36 21.61 33.82
CA ASP A 373 -42.39 21.09 34.73
C ASP A 373 -43.79 21.15 34.09
N LYS A 374 -44.64 20.13 34.33
CA LYS A 374 -46.12 20.08 34.24
C LYS A 374 -46.83 20.57 32.93
N GLU A 375 -48.05 20.15 32.60
CA GLU A 375 -49.04 19.32 33.32
C GLU A 375 -49.80 18.36 32.36
N LYS A 376 -50.84 17.66 32.85
CA LYS A 376 -51.51 16.54 32.13
C LYS A 376 -52.75 16.97 31.34
N GLU A 377 -52.93 16.38 30.14
CA GLU A 377 -54.16 15.76 29.54
C GLU A 377 -55.56 16.48 29.63
N PRO A 378 -56.66 15.99 28.99
CA PRO A 378 -56.82 14.97 27.94
C PRO A 378 -57.72 15.35 26.71
N VAL A 379 -57.62 14.56 25.63
CA VAL A 379 -58.72 14.04 24.75
C VAL A 379 -59.57 15.00 23.86
N SER A 380 -60.08 14.41 22.74
CA SER A 380 -61.00 14.92 21.70
C SER A 380 -60.37 15.90 20.69
N GLY A 381 -60.68 15.90 19.38
CA GLY A 381 -61.70 15.17 18.61
C GLY A 381 -62.96 16.02 18.40
N SER A 382 -63.47 16.29 17.19
CA SER A 382 -63.15 15.82 15.82
C SER A 382 -63.79 16.79 14.79
N LYS A 383 -63.80 16.43 13.48
CA LYS A 383 -64.58 17.08 12.39
C LYS A 383 -64.09 18.49 11.96
N GLU A 384 -64.37 19.01 10.75
CA GLU A 384 -65.03 18.56 9.49
C GLU A 384 -64.21 19.21 8.32
N GLU A 385 -63.91 18.58 7.17
CA GLU A 385 -64.74 18.29 5.96
C GLU A 385 -65.10 19.53 5.09
N ALA A 386 -65.19 19.32 3.76
CA ALA A 386 -65.19 20.25 2.60
C ALA A 386 -63.81 20.32 1.88
N ASP A 387 -63.57 19.77 0.67
CA ASP A 387 -64.41 19.52 -0.55
C ASP A 387 -64.70 20.81 -1.35
N GLU A 388 -64.78 20.82 -2.69
CA GLU A 388 -64.98 19.73 -3.67
C GLU A 388 -64.38 20.07 -5.08
N ASP A 389 -64.60 19.21 -6.10
CA ASP A 389 -64.43 19.41 -7.57
C ASP A 389 -63.01 19.68 -8.16
N GLU A 390 -62.58 19.29 -9.36
CA GLU A 390 -62.93 18.38 -10.50
C GLU A 390 -61.57 18.23 -11.29
N LEU A 391 -61.20 17.30 -12.19
CA LEU A 391 -61.59 16.00 -12.79
C LEU A 391 -60.26 15.45 -13.42
N SER A 392 -60.02 14.29 -14.05
CA SER A 392 -60.71 13.05 -14.51
C SER A 392 -59.63 11.90 -14.49
N ASP A 393 -59.67 10.68 -15.06
CA ASP A 393 -60.46 9.93 -16.07
C ASP A 393 -60.47 8.39 -15.75
N GLU A 394 -61.08 7.60 -16.64
CA GLU A 394 -61.04 6.14 -16.93
C GLU A 394 -59.63 5.47 -16.89
N GLU A 395 -59.34 4.14 -16.74
CA GLU A 395 -59.98 2.82 -16.42
C GLU A 395 -58.79 1.83 -16.08
N GLU A 396 -58.83 0.58 -15.56
CA GLU A 396 -59.79 -0.43 -15.03
C GLU A 396 -59.55 -0.60 -13.47
N GLU A 397 -60.06 -1.51 -12.62
CA GLU A 397 -60.64 -2.89 -12.66
C GLU A 397 -59.68 -4.05 -13.04
N GLU A 398 -59.84 -5.34 -12.67
CA GLU A 398 -60.38 -6.00 -11.45
C GLU A 398 -59.62 -7.36 -11.25
N THR A 399 -59.26 -7.89 -10.07
CA THR A 399 -60.04 -8.92 -9.30
C THR A 399 -59.30 -9.56 -8.10
N LYS A 400 -60.02 -9.67 -6.97
CA LYS A 400 -60.39 -10.91 -6.19
C LYS A 400 -59.39 -12.10 -6.20
N ARG A 401 -59.10 -12.84 -5.12
CA ARG A 401 -59.93 -13.26 -3.96
C ARG A 401 -59.12 -14.05 -2.89
N ALA A 402 -59.66 -14.22 -1.68
CA ALA A 402 -59.04 -14.96 -0.57
C ALA A 402 -59.37 -16.49 -0.52
N LYS A 403 -58.62 -17.25 0.31
CA LYS A 403 -59.01 -18.57 0.87
C LYS A 403 -58.34 -18.82 2.25
N LEU A 404 -58.72 -19.89 2.95
CA LEU A 404 -58.93 -19.86 4.40
C LEU A 404 -58.62 -21.21 5.12
N ARG A 405 -58.04 -21.15 6.34
CA ARG A 405 -57.91 -22.24 7.36
C ARG A 405 -56.99 -23.43 6.95
N ARG A 406 -56.51 -24.35 7.81
CA ARG A 406 -56.70 -24.62 9.27
C ARG A 406 -55.56 -25.52 9.81
N ARG A 407 -55.09 -25.31 11.05
CA ARG A 407 -55.13 -26.28 12.19
C ARG A 407 -54.43 -25.72 13.44
N LYS A 408 -54.85 -26.20 14.62
CA LYS A 408 -54.32 -25.88 15.95
C LYS A 408 -54.59 -27.07 16.88
N ILE A 409 -53.56 -27.50 17.63
CA ILE A 409 -53.52 -28.28 18.89
C ILE A 409 -54.47 -29.49 19.06
N GLY A 410 -53.90 -30.61 19.54
CA GLY A 410 -54.60 -31.66 20.28
C GLY A 410 -53.92 -31.89 21.64
N SER A 411 -54.63 -32.48 22.60
CA SER A 411 -54.23 -32.66 24.01
C SER A 411 -54.38 -34.12 24.45
N GLY A 412 -53.66 -34.57 25.47
CA GLY A 412 -53.80 -35.93 26.04
C GLY A 412 -52.94 -36.19 27.27
N SER A 413 -53.31 -37.22 28.04
CA SER A 413 -52.74 -37.69 29.31
C SER A 413 -53.22 -39.16 29.53
N SER A 414 -52.91 -39.91 30.60
CA SER A 414 -52.27 -39.64 31.90
C SER A 414 -51.70 -40.96 32.50
N ASP A 415 -51.20 -40.89 33.74
CA ASP A 415 -51.16 -41.95 34.77
C ASP A 415 -50.05 -43.04 34.74
N GLN A 416 -49.26 -43.04 35.84
CA GLN A 416 -48.70 -44.18 36.65
C GLN A 416 -47.77 -45.22 35.95
N GLU A 417 -46.79 -45.90 36.58
CA GLU A 417 -46.67 -46.50 37.94
C GLU A 417 -45.19 -46.95 38.26
N PHE A 418 -44.83 -47.23 39.53
CA PHE A 418 -43.54 -47.79 40.10
C PHE A 418 -42.20 -47.02 39.81
N SER A 419 -41.30 -46.69 40.77
CA SER A 419 -40.41 -47.44 41.72
C SER A 419 -39.20 -48.14 41.05
N GLU A 420 -37.98 -48.28 41.62
CA GLU A 420 -37.47 -48.15 43.01
C GLU A 420 -35.91 -47.97 43.03
N GLU A 421 -35.34 -47.26 44.03
CA GLU A 421 -34.02 -47.44 44.73
C GLU A 421 -32.65 -47.66 43.95
N GLU A 422 -31.43 -47.43 44.47
CA GLU A 422 -30.88 -47.07 45.80
C GLU A 422 -29.43 -46.46 45.72
N ILE A 423 -28.89 -45.91 46.85
CA ILE A 423 -27.44 -45.87 47.25
C ILE A 423 -26.45 -44.93 46.46
N PHE A 424 -25.39 -44.29 47.02
CA PHE A 424 -24.66 -44.36 48.32
C PHE A 424 -24.51 -42.98 49.02
N LEU A 425 -24.02 -42.99 50.27
CA LEU A 425 -24.11 -41.97 51.35
C LEU A 425 -23.22 -40.70 51.33
N GLU A 426 -23.63 -39.80 52.26
CA GLU A 426 -23.08 -38.52 52.73
C GLU A 426 -21.75 -38.61 53.52
N SER A 427 -21.22 -37.44 53.93
CA SER A 427 -20.70 -37.20 55.29
C SER A 427 -20.66 -35.69 55.61
N ASN A 428 -21.09 -35.29 56.82
CA ASN A 428 -21.40 -33.89 57.19
C ASN A 428 -20.28 -33.15 57.95
N SER A 429 -20.28 -31.83 57.82
CA SER A 429 -20.34 -30.86 58.95
C SER A 429 -20.88 -29.54 58.37
N GLU A 430 -21.96 -28.89 58.82
CA GLU A 430 -22.33 -28.43 60.18
C GLU A 430 -21.31 -27.44 60.77
N GLN A 431 -21.67 -26.25 61.27
CA GLN A 431 -23.00 -25.69 61.62
C GLN A 431 -23.04 -24.16 61.46
N ASP A 432 -24.26 -23.61 61.34
CA ASP A 432 -24.85 -22.35 61.88
C ASP A 432 -23.97 -21.07 62.02
N SER A 433 -24.49 -19.85 61.82
CA SER A 433 -25.83 -19.39 62.20
C SER A 433 -26.35 -18.18 61.40
N GLU A 434 -27.67 -18.07 61.28
CA GLU A 434 -28.43 -16.87 60.88
C GLU A 434 -29.07 -16.23 62.12
N GLU A 435 -29.02 -14.90 62.29
CA GLU A 435 -30.01 -14.16 63.11
C GLU A 435 -30.32 -12.77 62.48
N GLU A 436 -31.47 -12.72 61.80
CA GLU A 436 -32.50 -11.66 61.74
C GLU A 436 -32.19 -10.21 61.26
N GLU A 437 -33.28 -9.52 60.87
CA GLU A 437 -33.28 -8.18 60.27
C GLU A 437 -33.52 -7.06 61.32
N GLU A 438 -32.89 -5.90 61.15
CA GLU A 438 -33.46 -4.63 61.63
C GLU A 438 -33.67 -3.65 60.46
N VAL A 439 -34.92 -3.21 60.28
CA VAL A 439 -35.32 -2.23 59.27
C VAL A 439 -35.38 -0.84 59.89
N LEU A 440 -34.37 0.00 59.63
CA LEU A 440 -34.43 1.44 59.86
C LEU A 440 -33.95 2.22 58.64
N SER A 441 -34.69 3.28 58.31
CA SER A 441 -34.50 4.09 57.11
C SER A 441 -33.77 5.40 57.40
N ASP A 442 -32.75 5.74 56.59
CA ASP A 442 -32.56 7.13 56.14
C ASP A 442 -31.83 7.20 54.79
N SER A 443 -31.67 8.42 54.31
CA SER A 443 -31.48 8.88 52.95
C SER A 443 -30.08 8.66 52.35
N GLY A 444 -30.04 7.83 51.32
CA GLY A 444 -29.80 8.31 49.95
C GLY A 444 -28.36 8.66 49.52
N PHE A 445 -27.74 7.73 48.77
CA PHE A 445 -26.86 8.10 47.65
C PHE A 445 -26.80 7.00 46.57
N HIS A 446 -27.78 6.95 45.66
CA HIS A 446 -27.69 6.06 44.49
C HIS A 446 -26.71 6.65 43.46
N SER A 447 -25.47 6.18 43.51
CA SER A 447 -24.55 6.29 42.36
C SER A 447 -25.18 5.61 41.15
N ALA A 448 -25.17 6.29 39.99
CA ALA A 448 -25.74 5.73 38.78
C ALA A 448 -24.82 4.64 38.21
N GLU A 449 -25.25 3.38 38.30
CA GLU A 449 -24.52 2.25 37.72
C GLU A 449 -24.35 2.45 36.20
N ALA A 450 -23.11 2.42 35.75
CA ALA A 450 -22.79 2.58 34.33
C ALA A 450 -23.27 1.34 33.56
N LYS A 451 -24.25 1.53 32.67
CA LYS A 451 -24.67 0.49 31.71
C LYS A 451 -23.45 0.05 30.90
N LEU A 452 -23.07 -1.23 31.02
CA LEU A 452 -22.09 -1.81 30.11
C LEU A 452 -22.67 -1.79 28.70
N GLU A 453 -22.06 -1.00 27.82
CA GLU A 453 -22.36 -1.06 26.38
C GLU A 453 -21.82 -2.37 25.79
N PRO A 454 -22.50 -2.97 24.80
CA PRO A 454 -22.08 -4.25 24.23
C PRO A 454 -20.72 -4.15 23.53
N LEU A 455 -19.95 -5.23 23.67
CA LEU A 455 -18.69 -5.45 22.96
C LEU A 455 -18.91 -5.52 21.44
N ILE A 456 -17.90 -5.11 20.69
CA ILE A 456 -17.92 -5.02 19.23
C ILE A 456 -16.92 -6.00 18.62
N GLU A 457 -17.35 -6.88 17.71
CA GLU A 457 -16.45 -7.65 16.87
C GLU A 457 -15.76 -6.75 15.84
N ILE A 458 -14.45 -6.95 15.61
CA ILE A 458 -13.66 -6.14 14.68
C ILE A 458 -13.92 -6.62 13.24
N PRO A 459 -14.37 -5.75 12.31
CA PRO A 459 -14.58 -6.15 10.91
C PRO A 459 -13.31 -6.73 10.26
N SER A 460 -13.46 -7.70 9.37
CA SER A 460 -12.34 -8.37 8.70
C SER A 460 -11.44 -7.43 7.89
N GLU A 461 -12.00 -6.34 7.33
CA GLU A 461 -11.22 -5.28 6.67
C GLU A 461 -10.46 -4.36 7.64
N ALA A 462 -10.91 -4.24 8.89
CA ALA A 462 -10.17 -3.54 9.94
C ALA A 462 -9.01 -4.40 10.45
N VAL A 463 -9.24 -5.71 10.63
CA VAL A 463 -8.20 -6.69 11.03
C VAL A 463 -6.97 -6.65 10.12
N SER A 464 -7.15 -6.64 8.80
CA SER A 464 -6.02 -6.62 7.85
C SER A 464 -5.25 -5.29 7.82
N LEU A 465 -5.79 -4.22 8.42
CA LEU A 465 -5.15 -2.91 8.53
C LEU A 465 -4.45 -2.68 9.88
N LEU A 466 -4.75 -3.49 10.91
CA LEU A 466 -4.11 -3.37 12.24
C LEU A 466 -2.57 -3.38 12.19
N PRO A 467 -1.87 -4.22 11.38
CA PRO A 467 -0.41 -4.21 11.33
C PRO A 467 0.16 -2.89 10.82
N ILE A 468 -0.51 -2.27 9.85
CA ILE A 468 -0.12 -0.99 9.24
C ILE A 468 -0.40 0.16 10.21
N PHE A 469 -1.53 0.13 10.91
CA PHE A 469 -1.84 1.09 11.97
C PHE A 469 -0.77 1.05 13.06
N LYS A 470 -0.52 -0.15 13.62
CA LYS A 470 0.42 -0.36 14.73
C LYS A 470 1.83 0.09 14.37
N LEU A 471 2.34 -0.33 13.21
CA LEU A 471 3.63 0.14 12.64
C LEU A 471 3.74 1.67 12.56
N LEU A 472 2.67 2.36 12.13
CA LEU A 472 2.68 3.82 12.01
C LEU A 472 2.58 4.52 13.37
N THR A 473 1.91 3.93 14.36
CA THR A 473 1.94 4.45 15.75
C THR A 473 3.29 4.25 16.42
N ASP A 474 3.94 3.09 16.23
CA ASP A 474 5.30 2.84 16.74
C ASP A 474 6.30 3.87 16.16
N TRP A 475 6.18 4.15 14.85
CA TRP A 475 6.97 5.18 14.17
C TRP A 475 6.70 6.60 14.72
N LEU A 476 5.43 6.96 14.95
CA LEU A 476 5.08 8.27 15.56
C LEU A 476 5.64 8.40 16.98
N GLN A 477 5.62 7.33 17.77
CA GLN A 477 6.18 7.30 19.12
C GLN A 477 7.70 7.45 19.12
N ALA A 478 8.40 6.82 18.16
CA ALA A 478 9.84 7.02 17.97
C ALA A 478 10.19 8.44 17.46
N ASN A 479 9.27 9.11 16.76
CA ASN A 479 9.47 10.43 16.14
C ASN A 479 8.71 11.54 16.88
N VAL A 480 8.90 11.64 18.20
CA VAL A 480 8.21 12.59 19.11
C VAL A 480 8.18 14.03 18.58
N GLN A 481 9.22 14.49 17.88
CA GLN A 481 9.27 15.82 17.26
C GLN A 481 8.12 16.06 16.26
N VAL A 482 7.70 15.04 15.52
CA VAL A 482 6.55 15.09 14.59
C VAL A 482 5.24 15.26 15.36
N VAL A 483 5.12 14.58 16.52
CA VAL A 483 3.96 14.68 17.42
C VAL A 483 3.90 16.03 18.15
N GLN A 484 5.06 16.63 18.45
CA GLN A 484 5.20 17.97 19.06
C GLN A 484 4.86 19.12 18.13
N VAL A 485 4.87 18.94 16.80
CA VAL A 485 4.43 19.97 15.83
C VAL A 485 2.91 20.21 15.86
N SER A 486 2.46 21.47 15.81
CA SER A 486 1.05 21.88 15.99
C SER A 486 0.47 22.48 14.71
N ASN A 487 -0.54 21.83 14.10
CA ASN A 487 -1.23 22.31 12.90
C ASN A 487 -2.68 21.79 12.87
N GLN A 488 -3.61 22.50 12.23
CA GLN A 488 -5.01 22.11 12.11
C GLN A 488 -5.19 20.74 11.42
N SER A 489 -4.39 20.42 10.39
CA SER A 489 -4.40 19.10 9.73
C SER A 489 -4.02 17.97 10.72
N ILE A 490 -3.03 18.23 11.57
CA ILE A 490 -2.58 17.29 12.61
C ILE A 490 -3.62 17.18 13.73
N ARG A 491 -4.32 18.27 14.10
CA ARG A 491 -5.44 18.20 15.06
C ARG A 491 -6.60 17.36 14.53
N LYS A 492 -6.96 17.47 13.25
CA LYS A 492 -8.00 16.61 12.62
C LYS A 492 -7.60 15.13 12.57
N MET A 493 -6.32 14.85 12.35
CA MET A 493 -5.74 13.50 12.45
C MET A 493 -5.87 12.95 13.89
N TRP A 494 -5.57 13.74 14.92
CA TRP A 494 -5.73 13.34 16.33
C TRP A 494 -7.19 13.22 16.78
N ALA A 495 -8.10 14.08 16.31
CA ALA A 495 -9.54 13.95 16.53
C ALA A 495 -10.10 12.65 15.92
N THR A 496 -9.64 12.31 14.72
CA THR A 496 -9.95 11.04 14.07
C THR A 496 -9.42 9.84 14.87
N LEU A 497 -8.15 9.90 15.28
CA LEU A 497 -7.53 8.87 16.12
C LEU A 497 -8.32 8.66 17.43
N ALA A 498 -8.74 9.72 18.11
CA ALA A 498 -9.55 9.64 19.33
C ALA A 498 -10.83 8.82 19.12
N THR A 499 -11.59 9.09 18.04
CA THR A 499 -12.82 8.34 17.75
C THR A 499 -12.56 6.85 17.48
N ILE A 500 -11.48 6.50 16.78
CA ILE A 500 -11.14 5.10 16.50
C ILE A 500 -10.65 4.39 17.77
N LEU A 501 -9.84 5.04 18.61
CA LEU A 501 -9.39 4.49 19.89
C LEU A 501 -10.56 4.23 20.86
N ASN A 502 -11.63 5.03 20.79
CA ASN A 502 -12.86 4.80 21.56
C ASN A 502 -13.64 3.58 21.04
N VAL A 503 -13.63 3.29 19.73
CA VAL A 503 -14.16 2.04 19.19
C VAL A 503 -13.30 0.85 19.63
N PHE A 504 -11.97 0.97 19.53
CA PHE A 504 -11.03 -0.07 19.97
C PHE A 504 -11.11 -0.40 21.48
N LYS A 505 -11.48 0.57 22.34
CA LYS A 505 -11.81 0.31 23.75
C LYS A 505 -13.04 -0.58 23.96
N ARG A 506 -13.96 -0.61 22.98
CA ARG A 506 -15.20 -1.42 22.98
C ARG A 506 -15.06 -2.73 22.21
N CYS A 507 -13.94 -2.96 21.53
CA CYS A 507 -13.70 -4.22 20.86
C CYS A 507 -13.54 -5.36 21.88
N GLN A 508 -14.05 -6.55 21.56
CA GLN A 508 -13.83 -7.72 22.39
C GLN A 508 -12.32 -8.02 22.50
N LYS A 509 -11.82 -8.21 23.72
CA LYS A 509 -10.45 -8.62 24.00
C LYS A 509 -10.42 -10.05 24.50
N GLU A 510 -9.52 -10.86 23.95
CA GLU A 510 -9.00 -12.04 24.67
C GLU A 510 -7.98 -11.57 25.73
N ASP A 511 -7.65 -12.42 26.72
CA ASP A 511 -6.63 -12.09 27.72
C ASP A 511 -5.24 -12.00 27.04
N VAL A 512 -4.69 -10.79 27.03
CA VAL A 512 -3.43 -10.44 26.39
C VAL A 512 -2.32 -10.02 27.36
N ASP A 513 -2.55 -10.06 28.68
CA ASP A 513 -1.55 -9.54 29.64
C ASP A 513 -0.29 -10.41 29.67
N GLN A 514 -0.45 -11.73 29.56
CA GLN A 514 0.64 -12.69 29.34
C GLN A 514 1.40 -12.47 28.01
N TYR A 515 0.84 -11.72 27.05
CA TYR A 515 1.43 -11.49 25.73
C TYR A 515 1.98 -10.07 25.53
N GLN A 516 2.04 -9.23 26.58
CA GLN A 516 2.53 -7.84 26.53
C GLN A 516 4.00 -7.66 26.05
N LYS A 517 4.75 -8.74 25.79
CA LYS A 517 6.11 -8.70 25.21
C LYS A 517 6.26 -9.47 23.90
N VAL A 518 5.20 -10.06 23.36
CA VAL A 518 5.25 -10.83 22.11
C VAL A 518 5.60 -9.93 20.91
N PRO A 519 6.55 -10.32 20.04
CA PRO A 519 6.83 -9.64 18.78
C PRO A 519 5.79 -10.02 17.72
N LEU A 520 5.24 -9.02 17.02
CA LEU A 520 4.32 -9.21 15.90
C LEU A 520 5.07 -9.25 14.55
N GLU A 521 4.39 -9.54 13.46
CA GLU A 521 5.01 -9.62 12.12
C GLU A 521 5.68 -8.29 11.72
N GLU A 522 4.99 -7.18 11.97
CA GLU A 522 5.45 -5.82 11.74
C GLU A 522 6.67 -5.44 12.58
N ASP A 523 6.81 -6.00 13.79
CA ASP A 523 8.02 -5.89 14.61
C ASP A 523 9.18 -6.65 13.97
N TRP A 524 8.95 -7.92 13.59
CA TRP A 524 9.99 -8.74 12.92
C TRP A 524 10.47 -8.17 11.59
N LYS A 525 9.62 -7.46 10.83
CA LYS A 525 10.01 -6.76 9.59
C LYS A 525 11.04 -5.64 9.86
N LEU A 526 10.94 -4.94 10.98
CA LEU A 526 11.80 -3.79 11.32
C LEU A 526 12.83 -4.05 12.44
N TYR A 527 12.78 -5.20 13.10
CA TYR A 527 13.75 -5.61 14.11
C TYR A 527 15.19 -5.52 13.60
N GLY A 528 16.12 -5.06 14.45
CA GLY A 528 17.51 -4.77 14.06
C GLY A 528 17.74 -3.42 13.35
N LEU A 529 16.81 -2.46 13.47
CA LEU A 529 17.01 -1.05 13.08
C LEU A 529 17.24 -0.15 14.30
N ASP A 530 18.35 0.58 14.30
CA ASP A 530 18.80 1.42 15.43
C ASP A 530 17.76 2.47 15.86
N SER A 531 17.03 3.06 14.91
CA SER A 531 16.01 4.09 15.16
C SER A 531 14.79 3.60 15.93
N LEU A 532 14.56 2.28 15.98
CA LEU A 532 13.47 1.63 16.71
C LEU A 532 14.00 0.77 17.87
N SER A 533 15.31 0.81 18.15
CA SER A 533 15.96 0.03 19.23
C SER A 533 15.30 0.24 20.59
N LEU A 534 14.93 1.48 20.95
CA LEU A 534 14.25 1.82 22.21
C LEU A 534 12.85 1.21 22.34
N PHE A 535 12.19 0.89 21.21
CA PHE A 535 10.90 0.22 21.18
C PHE A 535 11.08 -1.29 21.18
N HIS A 536 11.97 -1.81 20.31
CA HIS A 536 12.31 -3.23 20.25
C HIS A 536 12.89 -3.77 21.57
N ALA A 537 13.59 -2.95 22.36
CA ALA A 537 14.07 -3.32 23.69
C ALA A 537 12.97 -3.60 24.74
N GLN A 538 11.70 -3.31 24.43
CA GLN A 538 10.54 -3.60 25.27
C GLN A 538 9.82 -4.90 24.85
N ILE A 539 10.28 -5.54 23.77
CA ILE A 539 9.70 -6.72 23.13
C ILE A 539 10.69 -7.89 23.26
N ASP A 540 10.18 -9.09 23.54
CA ASP A 540 11.00 -10.29 23.71
C ASP A 540 11.09 -11.08 22.40
N PHE A 541 12.15 -10.83 21.64
CA PHE A 541 12.45 -11.53 20.39
C PHE A 541 13.14 -12.90 20.60
N GLU A 542 13.44 -13.31 21.84
CA GLU A 542 14.25 -14.51 22.12
C GLU A 542 13.47 -15.66 22.76
N SER A 543 12.52 -15.39 23.66
CA SER A 543 11.93 -16.43 24.52
C SER A 543 10.50 -16.86 24.16
N VAL A 544 9.70 -15.99 23.51
CA VAL A 544 8.25 -16.23 23.34
C VAL A 544 7.88 -16.52 21.87
N PRO A 545 7.43 -17.74 21.52
CA PRO A 545 6.78 -17.98 20.24
C PRO A 545 5.42 -17.27 20.22
N ALA A 546 5.16 -16.46 19.19
CA ALA A 546 3.90 -15.75 19.06
C ALA A 546 2.69 -16.72 18.98
N PRO A 547 1.54 -16.39 19.61
CA PRO A 547 0.39 -17.27 19.64
C PRO A 547 -0.16 -17.48 18.22
N SER A 548 -0.48 -18.73 17.89
CA SER A 548 -1.00 -19.11 16.56
C SER A 548 -2.43 -18.66 16.30
N ASN A 549 -3.19 -18.27 17.34
CA ASN A 549 -4.51 -17.67 17.19
C ASN A 549 -4.39 -16.22 16.68
N ILE A 550 -4.85 -15.99 15.45
CA ILE A 550 -4.91 -14.67 14.81
C ILE A 550 -5.72 -13.66 15.64
N SER A 551 -6.75 -14.11 16.38
CA SER A 551 -7.58 -13.25 17.22
C SER A 551 -6.80 -12.69 18.44
N ILE A 552 -5.93 -13.49 19.06
CA ILE A 552 -4.98 -13.01 20.07
C ILE A 552 -4.02 -11.99 19.47
N LEU A 553 -3.43 -12.27 18.30
CA LEU A 553 -2.51 -11.33 17.63
C LEU A 553 -3.16 -9.98 17.32
N ASN A 554 -4.45 -9.98 16.97
CA ASN A 554 -5.22 -8.76 16.74
C ASN A 554 -5.57 -8.03 18.05
N SER A 555 -5.89 -8.77 19.12
CA SER A 555 -6.10 -8.22 20.46
C SER A 555 -4.83 -7.52 20.98
N ILE A 556 -3.65 -8.14 20.79
CA ILE A 556 -2.35 -7.54 21.12
C ILE A 556 -2.12 -6.25 20.30
N ARG A 557 -2.37 -6.27 18.98
CA ARG A 557 -2.25 -5.06 18.13
C ARG A 557 -3.12 -3.91 18.61
N ILE A 558 -4.37 -4.19 18.95
CA ILE A 558 -5.30 -3.19 19.49
C ILE A 558 -4.78 -2.64 20.82
N GLU A 559 -4.28 -3.50 21.71
CA GLU A 559 -3.72 -3.06 22.98
C GLU A 559 -2.47 -2.19 22.79
N ARG A 560 -1.56 -2.51 21.84
CA ARG A 560 -0.44 -1.62 21.47
C ARG A 560 -0.91 -0.25 20.98
N ILE A 561 -1.95 -0.20 20.14
CA ILE A 561 -2.51 1.05 19.62
C ILE A 561 -3.20 1.86 20.75
N LEU A 562 -3.81 1.20 21.73
CA LEU A 562 -4.33 1.84 22.95
C LEU A 562 -3.21 2.35 23.87
N GLN A 563 -2.11 1.62 24.01
CA GLN A 563 -0.90 2.05 24.72
C GLN A 563 -0.30 3.32 24.08
N PHE A 564 -0.24 3.39 22.74
CA PHE A 564 0.11 4.63 22.03
C PHE A 564 -0.86 5.78 22.32
N GLY A 565 -2.17 5.51 22.36
CA GLY A 565 -3.19 6.50 22.74
C GLY A 565 -2.97 7.09 24.14
N ASN A 566 -2.63 6.24 25.12
CA ASN A 566 -2.28 6.68 26.48
C ASN A 566 -0.95 7.46 26.52
N TRP A 567 0.06 7.03 25.75
CA TRP A 567 1.32 7.76 25.60
C TRP A 567 1.11 9.15 24.99
N LEU A 568 0.22 9.29 24.00
CA LEU A 568 -0.11 10.58 23.37
C LEU A 568 -0.71 11.58 24.37
N VAL A 569 -1.52 11.11 25.34
CA VAL A 569 -2.02 11.93 26.46
C VAL A 569 -0.87 12.36 27.38
N SER A 570 0.09 11.48 27.69
CA SER A 570 1.21 11.81 28.58
C SER A 570 2.25 12.75 27.96
N GLN A 571 2.22 12.98 26.63
CA GLN A 571 3.10 13.95 25.96
C GLN A 571 2.76 15.42 26.25
N GLY A 572 1.69 15.72 27.01
CA GLY A 572 1.53 16.99 27.75
C GLY A 572 1.53 18.30 26.94
N ASN A 573 1.40 18.23 25.61
CA ASN A 573 1.39 19.42 24.76
C ASN A 573 0.11 20.25 25.00
N GLU A 574 0.15 21.54 24.65
CA GLU A 574 -1.01 22.48 24.66
C GLU A 574 -2.07 22.17 23.58
N LYS A 575 -2.19 20.90 23.21
CA LYS A 575 -3.09 20.36 22.20
C LYS A 575 -4.07 19.45 22.91
N SER A 576 -5.29 19.96 23.10
CA SER A 576 -6.59 19.30 22.83
C SER A 576 -6.80 17.78 23.04
N PHE A 577 -5.85 16.88 22.73
CA PHE A 577 -5.98 15.44 22.92
C PHE A 577 -5.89 15.05 24.41
N ARG A 578 -7.00 14.54 24.95
CA ARG A 578 -7.18 14.25 26.38
C ARG A 578 -7.90 12.93 26.59
N LEU A 579 -7.84 12.43 27.82
CA LEU A 579 -8.64 11.32 28.32
C LEU A 579 -9.58 11.85 29.39
N GLU A 580 -10.85 12.05 29.05
CA GLU A 580 -11.87 12.60 29.95
C GLU A 580 -12.93 11.51 30.19
N ASN A 581 -13.18 11.15 31.46
CA ASN A 581 -14.08 10.05 31.87
C ASN A 581 -13.82 8.70 31.15
N GLY A 582 -12.55 8.39 30.85
CA GLY A 582 -12.15 7.18 30.13
C GLY A 582 -12.31 7.25 28.60
N ILE A 583 -12.87 8.33 28.05
CA ILE A 583 -13.08 8.57 26.62
C ILE A 583 -11.94 9.45 26.09
N TYR A 584 -11.33 9.06 24.96
CA TYR A 584 -10.37 9.92 24.26
C TYR A 584 -11.10 11.05 23.54
N MET A 585 -10.67 12.28 23.75
CA MET A 585 -11.29 13.51 23.22
C MET A 585 -10.22 14.37 22.56
N CYS A 586 -10.53 15.01 21.42
CA CYS A 586 -9.66 16.04 20.85
C CYS A 586 -10.45 17.02 19.97
N PRO A 587 -10.63 18.29 20.39
CA PRO A 587 -11.11 19.37 19.52
C PRO A 587 -10.44 19.41 18.13
N SER A 588 -11.30 19.40 17.09
CA SER A 588 -10.91 19.50 15.68
C SER A 588 -10.46 20.90 15.25
N GLU A 589 -10.83 21.92 16.04
CA GLU A 589 -10.48 23.32 15.81
C GLU A 589 -9.49 23.82 16.86
N ALA A 590 -8.81 24.92 16.55
CA ALA A 590 -7.95 25.60 17.49
C ALA A 590 -8.74 26.70 18.21
N THR A 591 -8.76 26.65 19.54
CA THR A 591 -8.86 27.88 20.33
C THR A 591 -7.77 28.84 19.84
N LYS A 592 -8.15 30.07 19.49
CA LYS A 592 -7.19 31.13 19.18
C LYS A 592 -6.40 31.41 20.45
N ASP A 593 -5.07 31.41 20.37
CA ASP A 593 -4.19 32.16 21.27
C ASP A 593 -2.75 32.24 20.72
N GLU A 594 -1.92 33.05 21.36
CA GLU A 594 -0.80 33.77 20.75
C GLU A 594 0.57 33.11 21.00
N SER A 595 0.99 32.20 20.12
CA SER A 595 2.30 31.52 20.21
C SER A 595 3.13 31.57 18.90
N GLN A 596 3.34 32.78 18.35
CA GLN A 596 4.32 32.99 17.27
C GLN A 596 5.68 33.41 17.84
N GLU A 597 6.62 32.47 18.07
CA GLU A 597 8.08 32.70 17.90
C GLU A 597 9.02 31.48 18.11
N LEU A 598 8.68 30.26 17.67
CA LEU A 598 9.66 29.14 17.72
C LEU A 598 9.43 28.04 16.65
N GLY A 599 9.28 28.41 15.37
CA GLY A 599 8.83 27.45 14.34
C GLY A 599 9.31 27.58 12.89
N MET A 600 10.06 28.62 12.48
CA MET A 600 10.22 28.96 11.05
C MET A 600 10.69 27.84 10.09
N LYS A 601 11.50 26.87 10.53
CA LYS A 601 11.87 25.71 9.70
C LYS A 601 10.79 24.62 9.61
N ALA A 602 10.05 24.40 10.69
CA ALA A 602 8.89 23.50 10.69
C ALA A 602 7.71 24.12 9.91
N ASP A 603 7.53 25.43 9.99
CA ASP A 603 6.39 26.14 9.39
C ASP A 603 6.41 26.12 7.85
N LEU A 604 7.59 26.21 7.22
CA LEU A 604 7.73 26.05 5.77
C LEU A 604 7.43 24.61 5.31
N MET A 605 7.94 23.62 6.06
CA MET A 605 7.65 22.20 5.85
C MET A 605 6.14 21.90 6.03
N MET A 606 5.50 22.55 7.01
CA MET A 606 4.07 22.46 7.27
C MET A 606 3.18 23.26 6.31
N ARG A 607 3.65 24.35 5.69
CA ARG A 607 2.89 25.04 4.64
C ARG A 607 2.73 24.13 3.43
N ASN A 608 3.79 23.43 3.04
CA ASN A 608 3.70 22.39 2.02
C ASN A 608 2.84 21.21 2.52
N MET A 609 3.08 20.73 3.74
CA MET A 609 2.16 19.94 4.62
C MET A 609 0.66 20.18 4.36
N ALA A 610 0.15 21.26 4.94
CA ALA A 610 -1.27 21.62 4.93
C ALA A 610 -1.79 21.94 3.53
N HIS A 611 -0.99 22.51 2.62
CA HIS A 611 -1.43 22.75 1.24
C HIS A 611 -1.59 21.45 0.44
N LEU A 612 -0.69 20.48 0.61
CA LEU A 612 -0.81 19.14 0.02
C LEU A 612 -2.03 18.41 0.57
N TRP A 613 -2.20 18.42 1.90
CA TRP A 613 -3.34 17.79 2.55
C TRP A 613 -4.67 18.46 2.20
N LEU A 614 -4.80 19.79 2.30
CA LEU A 614 -6.01 20.53 1.94
C LEU A 614 -6.40 20.32 0.47
N LYS A 615 -5.42 20.26 -0.45
CA LYS A 615 -5.71 20.10 -1.88
C LYS A 615 -6.15 18.66 -2.21
N SER A 616 -5.61 17.66 -1.51
CA SER A 616 -6.11 16.29 -1.55
C SER A 616 -7.50 16.17 -0.93
N GLU A 617 -7.73 16.80 0.24
CA GLU A 617 -9.02 16.83 0.95
C GLU A 617 -10.11 17.50 0.10
N VAL A 618 -9.82 18.63 -0.55
CA VAL A 618 -10.73 19.29 -1.49
C VAL A 618 -11.04 18.39 -2.69
N GLN A 619 -10.05 17.74 -3.29
CA GLN A 619 -10.28 16.80 -4.40
C GLN A 619 -11.05 15.54 -3.96
N GLU A 620 -10.86 15.06 -2.74
CA GLU A 620 -11.61 13.94 -2.17
C GLU A 620 -13.05 14.36 -1.83
N LEU A 621 -13.29 15.57 -1.32
CA LEU A 621 -14.62 16.14 -1.13
C LEU A 621 -15.34 16.33 -2.47
N GLU A 622 -14.67 16.85 -3.50
CA GLU A 622 -15.18 16.91 -4.87
C GLU A 622 -15.50 15.50 -5.40
N ARG A 623 -14.63 14.52 -5.14
CA ARG A 623 -14.84 13.11 -5.52
C ARG A 623 -16.01 12.47 -4.77
N ARG A 624 -16.21 12.77 -3.48
CA ARG A 624 -17.31 12.30 -2.59
C ARG A 624 -18.64 13.02 -2.86
N LEU A 625 -18.63 14.25 -3.37
CA LEU A 625 -19.82 14.96 -3.88
C LEU A 625 -20.24 14.45 -5.27
N SER A 626 -19.28 14.06 -6.11
CA SER A 626 -19.54 13.57 -7.47
C SER A 626 -20.54 12.40 -7.62
N PRO A 627 -20.71 11.44 -6.68
CA PRO A 627 -21.66 10.33 -6.81
C PRO A 627 -23.03 10.70 -6.26
N GLN A 628 -23.10 11.58 -5.25
CA GLN A 628 -24.37 12.08 -4.70
C GLN A 628 -25.11 12.91 -5.76
N LEU A 629 -24.39 13.78 -6.48
CA LEU A 629 -24.94 14.50 -7.63
C LEU A 629 -25.38 13.59 -8.79
N LYS A 630 -24.78 12.40 -8.95
CA LYS A 630 -25.14 11.42 -10.00
C LYS A 630 -26.40 10.60 -9.70
N ARG A 631 -26.93 10.60 -8.46
CA ARG A 631 -28.12 9.79 -8.10
C ARG A 631 -29.49 10.45 -8.39
N LYS A 632 -29.56 11.67 -8.94
CA LYS A 632 -30.83 12.28 -9.40
C LYS A 632 -30.74 12.72 -10.87
N LYS A 633 -31.78 12.37 -11.64
CA LYS A 633 -32.02 12.62 -13.08
C LYS A 633 -31.27 11.70 -14.07
N LYS A 634 -31.85 10.52 -14.33
CA LYS A 634 -31.71 9.87 -15.67
C LYS A 634 -32.21 10.87 -16.71
N THR A 635 -31.33 11.31 -17.61
CA THR A 635 -31.69 12.02 -18.84
C THR A 635 -31.27 11.16 -20.03
N ASN A 636 -32.06 11.14 -21.12
CA ASN A 636 -31.90 10.17 -22.22
C ASN A 636 -30.74 10.50 -23.17
N PHE A 637 -29.65 11.12 -22.68
CA PHE A 637 -28.51 11.58 -23.48
C PHE A 637 -27.18 11.11 -22.87
N ASP A 638 -26.77 9.90 -23.28
CA ASP A 638 -25.58 9.23 -22.76
C ASP A 638 -24.28 9.70 -23.44
N LEU A 639 -23.90 10.94 -23.15
CA LEU A 639 -22.61 11.54 -23.52
C LEU A 639 -21.41 11.01 -22.69
N SER A 640 -21.52 9.86 -22.02
CA SER A 640 -20.43 9.35 -21.13
C SER A 640 -19.16 8.90 -21.86
N THR A 641 -19.24 8.70 -23.19
CA THR A 641 -18.21 8.05 -24.00
C THR A 641 -17.58 8.98 -25.06
N LEU A 642 -17.72 10.30 -24.92
CA LEU A 642 -17.36 11.28 -25.95
C LEU A 642 -16.35 12.31 -25.41
N SER A 643 -15.29 12.57 -26.18
CA SER A 643 -14.09 13.30 -25.73
C SER A 643 -14.08 14.81 -26.08
N TYR A 644 -15.20 15.37 -26.54
CA TYR A 644 -15.31 16.79 -26.88
C TYR A 644 -15.54 17.65 -25.63
N VAL A 645 -15.08 18.90 -25.68
CA VAL A 645 -15.36 19.93 -24.65
C VAL A 645 -16.31 21.01 -25.18
N TYR A 646 -16.21 21.32 -26.49
CA TYR A 646 -16.95 22.41 -27.12
C TYR A 646 -17.89 21.92 -28.23
N LEU A 647 -19.06 22.55 -28.29
CA LEU A 647 -20.04 22.40 -29.38
C LEU A 647 -20.20 23.74 -30.09
N VAL A 648 -20.01 23.77 -31.41
CA VAL A 648 -20.23 24.96 -32.24
C VAL A 648 -21.37 24.66 -33.23
N PRO A 649 -22.52 25.37 -33.18
CA PRO A 649 -23.61 25.19 -34.14
C PRO A 649 -23.47 26.13 -35.35
N ASP A 650 -23.98 25.69 -36.51
CA ASP A 650 -24.26 26.58 -37.63
C ASP A 650 -25.62 27.32 -37.47
N VAL A 651 -25.97 28.14 -38.46
CA VAL A 651 -27.26 28.85 -38.53
C VAL A 651 -28.45 27.88 -38.46
N SER A 652 -28.43 26.79 -39.24
CA SER A 652 -29.56 25.84 -39.33
C SER A 652 -29.70 24.94 -38.09
N ALA A 653 -28.59 24.49 -37.50
CA ALA A 653 -28.59 23.79 -36.22
C ALA A 653 -29.16 24.67 -35.10
N LEU A 654 -28.89 25.97 -35.14
CA LEU A 654 -29.33 26.91 -34.13
C LEU A 654 -30.77 27.40 -34.34
N SER A 655 -31.26 27.58 -35.57
CA SER A 655 -32.66 27.93 -35.83
C SER A 655 -33.60 26.72 -35.63
N ASP A 656 -33.33 25.63 -36.32
CA ASP A 656 -34.32 24.55 -36.53
C ASP A 656 -34.19 23.46 -35.46
N PHE A 657 -32.96 23.26 -34.96
CA PHE A 657 -32.64 22.27 -33.94
C PHE A 657 -32.36 22.90 -32.56
N THR A 658 -32.89 24.10 -32.30
CA THR A 658 -32.84 24.80 -30.99
C THR A 658 -33.13 23.85 -29.81
N HIS A 659 -34.07 22.92 -29.97
CA HIS A 659 -34.46 21.96 -28.95
C HIS A 659 -33.33 20.98 -28.55
N LEU A 660 -32.44 20.60 -29.48
CA LEU A 660 -31.28 19.76 -29.20
C LEU A 660 -30.22 20.54 -28.41
N ILE A 661 -29.97 21.80 -28.77
CA ILE A 661 -29.00 22.65 -28.07
C ILE A 661 -29.51 22.94 -26.64
N LYS A 662 -30.81 23.19 -26.47
CA LYS A 662 -31.50 23.25 -25.17
C LYS A 662 -31.32 21.95 -24.36
N GLN A 663 -31.24 20.77 -24.98
CA GLN A 663 -30.95 19.49 -24.29
C GLN A 663 -29.46 19.31 -23.94
N VAL A 664 -28.54 19.67 -24.85
CA VAL A 664 -27.08 19.58 -24.59
C VAL A 664 -26.69 20.49 -23.42
N ILE A 665 -27.21 21.72 -23.36
CA ILE A 665 -26.98 22.65 -22.24
C ILE A 665 -27.53 22.08 -20.92
N LYS A 666 -28.72 21.45 -20.95
CA LYS A 666 -29.29 20.74 -19.79
C LYS A 666 -28.45 19.52 -19.35
N SER A 667 -27.61 18.96 -20.22
CA SER A 667 -26.71 17.84 -19.87
C SER A 667 -25.47 18.28 -19.08
N GLN A 668 -25.10 19.56 -19.12
CA GLN A 668 -23.94 20.16 -18.42
C GLN A 668 -22.57 19.53 -18.76
N LYS A 669 -22.46 18.83 -19.91
CA LYS A 669 -21.24 18.12 -20.34
C LYS A 669 -20.43 18.81 -21.44
N LEU A 670 -21.03 19.74 -22.18
CA LEU A 670 -20.39 20.48 -23.29
C LEU A 670 -20.65 21.97 -23.14
N ILE A 671 -19.68 22.79 -23.53
CA ILE A 671 -19.84 24.25 -23.61
C ILE A 671 -20.23 24.60 -25.05
N VAL A 672 -21.41 25.20 -25.22
CA VAL A 672 -21.88 25.69 -26.52
C VAL A 672 -21.26 27.06 -26.80
N VAL A 673 -20.57 27.23 -27.92
CA VAL A 673 -20.04 28.51 -28.39
C VAL A 673 -20.74 28.88 -29.67
N VAL A 674 -21.46 30.01 -29.67
CA VAL A 674 -22.19 30.52 -30.83
C VAL A 674 -21.31 31.54 -31.57
N PRO A 675 -20.95 31.31 -32.85
CA PRO A 675 -20.12 32.24 -33.62
C PRO A 675 -20.81 33.58 -33.89
N ASP A 676 -20.05 34.67 -33.93
CA ASP A 676 -20.59 36.03 -34.13
C ASP A 676 -21.24 36.20 -35.52
N ILE A 677 -20.71 35.50 -36.53
CA ILE A 677 -21.33 35.44 -37.87
C ILE A 677 -22.69 34.72 -37.86
N VAL A 678 -22.84 33.68 -37.02
CA VAL A 678 -24.11 32.94 -36.88
C VAL A 678 -25.15 33.83 -36.20
N ILE A 679 -24.78 34.59 -35.16
CA ILE A 679 -25.65 35.60 -34.54
C ILE A 679 -26.06 36.66 -35.58
N SER A 680 -25.11 37.14 -36.39
CA SER A 680 -25.33 38.19 -37.40
C SER A 680 -26.28 37.76 -38.54
N GLU A 681 -26.20 36.50 -38.99
CA GLU A 681 -27.12 35.95 -40.01
C GLU A 681 -28.50 35.65 -39.42
N ILE A 682 -28.56 35.10 -38.21
CA ILE A 682 -29.82 34.84 -37.48
C ILE A 682 -30.59 36.16 -37.23
N ASP A 683 -29.89 37.26 -36.91
CA ASP A 683 -30.52 38.56 -36.73
C ASP A 683 -31.07 39.16 -38.05
N GLN A 684 -30.47 38.86 -39.21
CA GLN A 684 -31.06 39.22 -40.52
C GLN A 684 -32.36 38.43 -40.76
N LEU A 685 -32.32 37.11 -40.53
CA LEU A 685 -33.43 36.18 -40.78
C LEU A 685 -34.63 36.34 -39.82
N LYS A 686 -34.53 37.19 -38.79
CA LYS A 686 -35.59 37.40 -37.77
C LYS A 686 -36.91 37.93 -38.34
N ARG A 687 -36.92 38.52 -39.53
CA ARG A 687 -38.16 38.93 -40.21
C ARG A 687 -38.89 37.75 -40.86
N GLU A 688 -38.13 36.78 -41.37
CA GLU A 688 -38.63 35.72 -42.25
C GLU A 688 -39.12 34.49 -41.47
N SER A 689 -38.39 34.03 -40.45
CA SER A 689 -38.73 32.82 -39.69
C SER A 689 -39.23 33.10 -38.27
N ALA A 690 -40.31 32.43 -37.87
CA ALA A 690 -40.82 32.46 -36.50
C ALA A 690 -39.89 31.74 -35.51
N CYS A 691 -39.32 30.60 -35.91
CA CYS A 691 -38.38 29.81 -35.10
C CYS A 691 -37.12 30.61 -34.77
N VAL A 692 -36.59 31.37 -35.75
CA VAL A 692 -35.48 32.30 -35.57
C VAL A 692 -35.80 33.35 -34.49
N ARG A 693 -37.01 33.93 -34.50
CA ARG A 693 -37.45 34.89 -33.46
C ARG A 693 -37.63 34.28 -32.07
N GLU A 694 -37.90 32.98 -31.95
CA GLU A 694 -37.89 32.30 -30.64
C GLU A 694 -36.45 32.04 -30.19
N CYS A 695 -35.58 31.58 -31.09
CA CYS A 695 -34.19 31.29 -30.79
C CYS A 695 -33.41 32.53 -30.34
N ILE A 696 -33.57 33.68 -31.00
CA ILE A 696 -32.97 34.95 -30.58
C ILE A 696 -33.38 35.31 -29.14
N ARG A 697 -34.68 35.30 -28.82
CA ARG A 697 -35.18 35.59 -27.47
C ARG A 697 -34.64 34.61 -26.43
N TRP A 698 -34.50 33.33 -26.79
CA TRP A 698 -33.91 32.32 -25.93
C TRP A 698 -32.40 32.55 -25.69
N LEU A 699 -31.63 32.89 -26.72
CA LEU A 699 -30.22 33.23 -26.63
C LEU A 699 -29.98 34.48 -25.79
N GLU A 700 -30.72 35.56 -26.05
CA GLU A 700 -30.72 36.77 -25.23
C GLU A 700 -31.01 36.44 -23.76
N THR A 701 -31.99 35.58 -23.49
CA THR A 701 -32.32 35.14 -22.12
C THR A 701 -31.16 34.37 -21.49
N CYS A 702 -30.51 33.45 -22.20
CA CYS A 702 -29.36 32.69 -21.71
C CYS A 702 -28.12 33.57 -21.46
N PHE A 703 -27.90 34.61 -22.26
CA PHE A 703 -26.80 35.56 -22.05
C PHE A 703 -27.10 36.54 -20.89
N ARG A 704 -28.34 37.07 -20.80
CA ARG A 704 -28.77 37.93 -19.67
C ARG A 704 -28.79 37.20 -18.33
N THR A 705 -29.06 35.89 -18.32
CA THR A 705 -29.09 35.05 -17.09
C THR A 705 -27.76 34.40 -16.73
N GLY A 706 -26.70 34.59 -17.53
CA GLY A 706 -25.34 34.13 -17.18
C GLY A 706 -25.14 32.61 -17.20
N ASN A 707 -25.65 31.91 -18.20
CA ASN A 707 -25.55 30.44 -18.26
C ASN A 707 -24.11 29.95 -18.57
N ARG A 708 -23.48 29.25 -17.62
CA ARG A 708 -22.10 28.71 -17.72
C ARG A 708 -21.83 27.78 -18.92
N PHE A 709 -22.86 27.21 -19.54
CA PHE A 709 -22.73 26.20 -20.60
C PHE A 709 -23.09 26.71 -22.01
N ILE A 710 -23.39 28.00 -22.18
CA ILE A 710 -23.53 28.64 -23.50
C ILE A 710 -22.95 30.05 -23.49
N ARG A 711 -22.18 30.39 -24.53
CA ARG A 711 -21.60 31.73 -24.72
C ARG A 711 -21.57 32.14 -26.19
N ALA A 712 -21.52 33.44 -26.45
CA ALA A 712 -21.07 33.95 -27.73
C ALA A 712 -19.55 33.72 -27.90
N GLN A 713 -19.08 33.81 -29.14
CA GLN A 713 -17.68 34.04 -29.48
C GLN A 713 -17.21 35.37 -28.87
N ARG A 714 -15.89 35.52 -28.69
CA ARG A 714 -15.26 36.79 -28.31
C ARG A 714 -14.45 37.32 -29.48
N GLN A 715 -14.29 38.64 -29.55
CA GLN A 715 -13.64 39.35 -30.66
C GLN A 715 -12.25 38.83 -31.07
N ASN A 716 -11.51 38.18 -30.17
CA ASN A 716 -10.16 37.64 -30.42
C ASN A 716 -10.14 36.12 -30.68
N GLU A 717 -11.30 35.45 -30.80
CA GLU A 717 -11.42 34.00 -30.94
C GLU A 717 -11.58 33.58 -32.41
N HIS A 718 -10.64 34.00 -33.25
CA HIS A 718 -10.58 33.64 -34.67
C HIS A 718 -9.16 33.19 -35.03
N GLN A 719 -9.02 32.09 -35.77
CA GLN A 719 -7.73 31.60 -36.25
C GLN A 719 -7.82 31.27 -37.74
N VAL A 720 -6.97 31.93 -38.53
CA VAL A 720 -6.85 31.70 -39.97
C VAL A 720 -6.49 30.24 -40.23
N ILE A 721 -7.26 29.59 -41.11
CA ILE A 721 -7.11 28.17 -41.39
C ILE A 721 -5.88 27.95 -42.30
N PRO A 722 -4.85 27.20 -41.87
CA PRO A 722 -3.65 26.99 -42.69
C PRO A 722 -3.95 26.24 -44.00
N LEU A 723 -3.17 26.54 -45.04
CA LEU A 723 -3.11 25.81 -46.32
C LEU A 723 -4.40 25.77 -47.17
N LEU A 724 -5.47 26.47 -46.78
CA LEU A 724 -6.74 26.54 -47.51
C LEU A 724 -6.91 27.89 -48.25
N THR A 725 -7.32 27.83 -49.52
CA THR A 725 -7.65 29.02 -50.30
C THR A 725 -9.05 29.52 -49.96
N TYR A 726 -9.16 30.73 -49.41
CA TYR A 726 -10.43 31.30 -48.98
C TYR A 726 -11.38 31.59 -50.17
N PRO A 727 -12.70 31.34 -50.01
CA PRO A 727 -13.69 31.66 -51.02
C PRO A 727 -13.81 33.18 -51.24
N LYS A 728 -14.17 33.59 -52.46
CA LYS A 728 -14.42 35.00 -52.77
C LYS A 728 -15.68 35.47 -52.03
N ARG A 729 -15.62 36.62 -51.35
CA ARG A 729 -16.73 37.27 -50.58
C ARG A 729 -18.09 37.47 -51.31
N LYS A 730 -18.20 37.12 -52.60
CA LYS A 730 -19.48 37.07 -53.32
C LYS A 730 -20.30 35.81 -53.00
N ASP A 731 -19.66 34.75 -52.53
CA ASP A 731 -20.32 33.51 -52.08
C ASP A 731 -20.59 33.60 -50.57
N LYS A 732 -21.80 34.05 -50.20
CA LYS A 732 -22.18 34.30 -48.80
C LYS A 732 -22.17 33.01 -47.95
N ALA A 733 -22.57 31.89 -48.54
CA ALA A 733 -22.70 30.61 -47.83
C ALA A 733 -21.33 30.03 -47.47
N ASN A 734 -20.43 29.91 -48.45
CA ASN A 734 -19.08 29.41 -48.20
C ASN A 734 -18.24 30.38 -47.37
N TRP A 735 -18.45 31.70 -47.51
CA TRP A 735 -17.80 32.68 -46.63
C TRP A 735 -18.21 32.50 -45.16
N THR A 736 -19.52 32.35 -44.88
CA THR A 736 -20.04 32.12 -43.54
C THR A 736 -19.48 30.83 -42.92
N LEU A 737 -19.42 29.74 -43.71
CA LEU A 737 -18.85 28.47 -43.26
C LEU A 737 -17.38 28.60 -42.84
N PHE A 738 -16.55 29.28 -43.62
CA PHE A 738 -15.13 29.49 -43.28
C PHE A 738 -14.97 30.27 -41.96
N GLN A 739 -15.77 31.32 -41.73
CA GLN A 739 -15.69 32.09 -40.48
C GLN A 739 -16.13 31.29 -39.24
N ILE A 740 -17.04 30.33 -39.38
CA ILE A 740 -17.38 29.39 -38.31
C ILE A 740 -16.20 28.44 -38.03
N LEU A 741 -15.52 27.95 -39.08
CA LEU A 741 -14.37 27.07 -38.96
C LEU A 741 -13.12 27.78 -38.38
N GLU A 742 -12.96 29.08 -38.60
CA GLU A 742 -11.93 29.90 -37.91
C GLU A 742 -12.13 29.93 -36.39
N CYS A 743 -13.38 29.97 -35.92
CA CYS A 743 -13.71 29.84 -34.49
C CYS A 743 -13.41 28.43 -33.97
N CYS A 744 -13.77 27.38 -34.72
CA CYS A 744 -13.48 26.00 -34.35
C CYS A 744 -11.97 25.72 -34.26
N CYS A 745 -11.18 26.23 -35.23
CA CYS A 745 -9.73 26.07 -35.28
C CYS A 745 -9.04 26.76 -34.08
N TYR A 746 -9.49 27.97 -33.72
CA TYR A 746 -9.01 28.68 -32.52
C TYR A 746 -9.28 27.89 -31.23
N LEU A 747 -10.52 27.39 -31.07
CA LEU A 747 -10.92 26.63 -29.89
C LEU A 747 -10.11 25.33 -29.75
N ASP A 748 -9.92 24.59 -30.83
CA ASP A 748 -9.16 23.32 -30.79
C ASP A 748 -7.67 23.56 -30.51
N THR A 749 -7.04 24.54 -31.20
CA THR A 749 -5.62 24.89 -31.03
C THR A 749 -5.32 25.35 -29.59
N ASN A 750 -6.12 26.26 -29.05
CA ASN A 750 -5.92 26.80 -27.71
C ASN A 750 -6.06 25.72 -26.63
N GLN A 751 -7.03 24.81 -26.79
CA GLN A 751 -7.27 23.74 -25.80
C GLN A 751 -6.21 22.63 -25.84
N ARG A 752 -5.69 22.26 -27.02
CA ARG A 752 -4.53 21.34 -27.13
C ARG A 752 -3.31 21.88 -26.38
N ASN A 753 -3.04 23.18 -26.49
CA ASN A 753 -1.93 23.85 -25.80
C ASN A 753 -2.09 23.85 -24.27
N VAL A 754 -3.32 23.98 -23.75
CA VAL A 754 -3.60 23.96 -22.31
C VAL A 754 -3.50 22.55 -21.72
N TYR A 755 -4.00 21.52 -22.42
CA TYR A 755 -4.18 20.18 -21.85
C TYR A 755 -3.15 19.12 -22.28
N LYS A 756 -2.22 19.43 -23.21
CA LYS A 756 -1.18 18.50 -23.71
C LYS A 756 -1.72 17.13 -24.15
N THR A 757 -2.91 17.11 -24.75
CA THR A 757 -3.57 15.89 -25.21
C THR A 757 -2.86 15.25 -26.41
N SER A 758 -3.03 13.94 -26.57
CA SER A 758 -2.48 13.19 -27.71
C SER A 758 -3.12 13.65 -29.04
N GLN A 759 -2.32 13.66 -30.12
CA GLN A 759 -2.61 14.43 -31.33
C GLN A 759 -3.91 14.06 -32.10
N ASN A 760 -4.52 12.90 -31.81
CA ASN A 760 -5.62 12.33 -32.61
C ASN A 760 -7.02 12.41 -31.96
N SER A 761 -7.21 13.04 -30.79
CA SER A 761 -8.55 13.22 -30.20
C SER A 761 -9.18 14.58 -30.56
N PRO A 762 -10.35 14.62 -31.25
CA PRO A 762 -11.03 15.88 -31.56
C PRO A 762 -11.66 16.50 -30.30
N ILE A 763 -11.31 17.75 -29.99
CA ILE A 763 -11.80 18.47 -28.79
C ILE A 763 -13.07 19.28 -29.12
N VAL A 764 -13.21 19.73 -30.37
CA VAL A 764 -14.33 20.54 -30.85
C VAL A 764 -15.25 19.72 -31.75
N LEU A 765 -16.55 19.85 -31.51
CA LEU A 765 -17.62 19.27 -32.33
C LEU A 765 -18.37 20.39 -33.07
N PHE A 766 -18.27 20.41 -34.40
CA PHE A 766 -19.08 21.28 -35.25
C PHE A 766 -20.38 20.56 -35.63
N LEU A 767 -21.51 21.27 -35.47
CA LEU A 767 -22.87 20.75 -35.64
C LEU A 767 -23.61 21.52 -36.74
N SER A 768 -24.01 20.81 -37.80
CA SER A 768 -24.86 21.36 -38.87
C SER A 768 -26.31 20.86 -38.79
N GLY A 769 -27.27 21.73 -39.09
CA GLY A 769 -28.68 21.36 -39.32
C GLY A 769 -29.00 21.00 -40.77
N ASN A 770 -28.09 21.26 -41.71
CA ASN A 770 -28.31 21.15 -43.15
C ASN A 770 -28.53 19.69 -43.61
N THR A 771 -29.21 19.51 -44.74
CA THR A 771 -29.71 18.20 -45.22
C THR A 771 -29.21 17.79 -46.61
N ALA A 772 -28.44 18.63 -47.30
CA ALA A 772 -27.88 18.34 -48.63
C ALA A 772 -26.58 17.52 -48.55
N GLU A 773 -26.64 16.24 -48.97
CA GLU A 773 -25.57 15.26 -48.75
C GLU A 773 -24.22 15.62 -49.43
N ASP A 774 -24.23 16.28 -50.58
CA ASP A 774 -23.00 16.68 -51.30
C ASP A 774 -22.20 17.75 -50.53
N THR A 775 -22.89 18.77 -50.02
CA THR A 775 -22.29 19.85 -49.21
C THR A 775 -21.76 19.31 -47.88
N ASP A 776 -22.44 18.30 -47.33
CA ASP A 776 -22.09 17.60 -46.09
C ASP A 776 -20.74 16.85 -46.23
N GLN A 777 -20.47 16.24 -47.39
CA GLN A 777 -19.20 15.55 -47.65
C GLN A 777 -18.02 16.51 -47.76
N GLN A 778 -18.17 17.61 -48.51
CA GLN A 778 -17.13 18.63 -48.64
C GLN A 778 -16.82 19.29 -47.29
N THR A 779 -17.86 19.65 -46.54
CA THR A 779 -17.73 20.24 -45.19
C THR A 779 -17.03 19.29 -44.22
N ARG A 780 -17.42 18.01 -44.21
CA ARG A 780 -16.77 16.96 -43.39
C ARG A 780 -15.29 16.80 -43.75
N GLY A 781 -14.94 16.84 -45.04
CA GLY A 781 -13.55 16.79 -45.49
C GLY A 781 -12.68 17.93 -44.94
N ILE A 782 -13.20 19.16 -44.99
CA ILE A 782 -12.52 20.36 -44.46
C ILE A 782 -12.42 20.30 -42.92
N CYS A 783 -13.46 19.86 -42.22
CA CYS A 783 -13.42 19.75 -40.75
C CYS A 783 -12.37 18.73 -40.30
N ASN A 784 -12.32 17.57 -40.96
CA ASN A 784 -11.36 16.51 -40.66
C ASN A 784 -9.90 16.95 -40.89
N SER A 785 -9.60 17.78 -41.91
CA SER A 785 -8.23 18.27 -42.14
C SER A 785 -7.79 19.33 -41.11
N ILE A 786 -8.75 19.97 -40.42
CA ILE A 786 -8.51 20.92 -39.32
C ILE A 786 -8.47 20.19 -37.95
N GLY A 787 -8.87 18.91 -37.90
CA GLY A 787 -8.94 18.12 -36.66
C GLY A 787 -10.23 18.32 -35.84
N VAL A 788 -11.25 18.95 -36.42
CA VAL A 788 -12.56 19.23 -35.81
C VAL A 788 -13.55 18.16 -36.28
N GLU A 789 -14.34 17.57 -35.37
CA GLU A 789 -15.31 16.56 -35.81
C GLU A 789 -16.62 17.20 -36.29
N PHE A 790 -17.13 16.75 -37.43
CA PHE A 790 -18.38 17.23 -38.03
C PHE A 790 -19.54 16.23 -37.87
N LYS A 791 -20.65 16.66 -37.26
CA LYS A 791 -21.91 15.91 -37.20
C LYS A 791 -23.09 16.74 -37.69
N THR A 792 -24.09 16.06 -38.25
CA THR A 792 -25.42 16.64 -38.49
C THR A 792 -26.36 16.39 -37.31
N ALA A 793 -27.32 17.31 -37.09
CA ALA A 793 -28.34 17.19 -36.04
C ALA A 793 -29.13 15.87 -36.12
N ASN A 794 -29.46 15.43 -37.34
CA ASN A 794 -30.14 14.16 -37.59
C ASN A 794 -29.29 12.92 -37.22
N SER A 795 -27.97 12.99 -37.39
CA SER A 795 -27.04 11.92 -36.97
C SER A 795 -26.94 11.84 -35.44
N LEU A 796 -26.89 12.99 -34.76
CA LEU A 796 -26.91 13.08 -33.30
C LEU A 796 -28.19 12.44 -32.72
N MET A 797 -29.34 12.68 -33.36
CA MET A 797 -30.63 12.11 -32.96
C MET A 797 -30.78 10.61 -33.21
N LYS A 798 -30.19 10.03 -34.26
CA LYS A 798 -30.27 8.58 -34.51
C LYS A 798 -29.61 7.75 -33.40
N LYS A 799 -28.54 8.24 -32.76
CA LYS A 799 -27.85 7.54 -31.65
C LYS A 799 -28.59 7.53 -30.32
N SER A 800 -29.63 8.34 -30.11
CA SER A 800 -30.40 8.33 -28.84
C SER A 800 -31.48 7.22 -28.81
N LYS A 801 -31.96 6.76 -29.96
CA LYS A 801 -33.03 5.74 -30.05
C LYS A 801 -32.54 4.29 -29.90
N THR A 802 -31.26 4.00 -30.14
CA THR A 802 -30.73 2.62 -30.17
C THR A 802 -30.39 2.01 -28.80
N LYS A 803 -30.51 2.75 -27.68
CA LYS A 803 -30.41 2.22 -26.30
C LYS A 803 -31.78 1.92 -25.65
N LYS A 804 -32.71 1.35 -26.42
CA LYS A 804 -33.98 0.75 -25.94
C LYS A 804 -34.19 -0.65 -26.54
N ARG A 805 -33.36 -1.59 -26.08
CA ARG A 805 -33.59 -3.04 -26.02
C ARG A 805 -32.78 -3.58 -24.85
#